data_AF-A0A258YKJ1-F1
#
_entry.id   AF-A0A258YKJ1-F1
#
_cell.length_a   1.000
_cell.length_b   1.000
_cell.length_c   1.000
_cell.angle_alpha   90.00
_cell.angle_beta   90.00
_cell.angle_gamma   90.00
#
_symmetry.space_group_name_H-M   'P 1'
#
loop_
_entity.id
_entity.type
_entity.pdbx_description
1 polymer ?
#
loop_
_entity_poly.entity_id
_entity_poly.type
_entity_poly.pdbx_seq_one_letter_code
_entity_poly.pdbx_strand_id
1 'polypeptide(L)'
;MVLLFSILFQQITAQKKYTTDVLVVGASASGIAAGIQSARMGANTIIAEPSTWLGGMITAAGVCAFDGNHHLPSGIFGEFRAALYKVYGGPSKVATGWVSNTLFEPHVGDSIFKTIAASTQNLTIKYQWQFHKTIVDNGVIKGAEFTQTLTGEKYVVNAKQVIDATELGDVIANAGIPYDLGMESNEVTQENVHKGSSNNIVQDITYVAILKDYGIGKDCTIVRPPNYDPDEFDAACTNYYFNLLRQKPSVDAQKMLNYGKLPNNKYMINWPGFGNDMYLNIVEMKEEDRQKELIKAKEQTLRFIYFIQHQLGFKQLGLADDEYPTKDRFPLIPYHRESRRVKGLVRMDIHHIAKPFQLAAPLYRTGIAVGDYPIDHHHKKNPEAPQHLDFYGVPSFNIPLGALIPANNPGIIVAEKSISVSNVVNGTTRLQAIALLIGQAAGTLAATAAKENISAEKVSVRKVQNALLQTNAYIMPYFDVPLSHPHFEAVQKIGATGILKGQGVPTGWANRTYFHPDSLVKRTELAKDMAPYFLIQDNHQQKVTLSAAIDIIMQMAKQALGLNHQKNNQKVQLNPNHSWNYSDKKRVTQQIQTAWSKWKLGYFDEQMPLTRLEFAVLLNATIDPFNLKQVNHQGTIIE
;
A
#
# COMPACT_ATOMS: atom_id res chain seq x y z
N MET A 1 38.51 16.30 61.70
CA MET A 1 38.27 15.29 60.64
C MET A 1 36.81 15.41 60.23
N VAL A 2 36.51 16.23 59.23
CA VAL A 2 35.12 16.51 58.81
C VAL A 2 34.80 15.61 57.62
N LEU A 3 33.81 14.74 57.81
CA LEU A 3 33.22 13.90 56.78
C LEU A 3 32.51 14.79 55.73
N LEU A 4 32.78 14.52 54.45
CA LEU A 4 31.99 15.00 53.32
C LEU A 4 31.34 13.77 52.66
N PHE A 5 30.06 13.56 52.96
CA PHE A 5 29.18 12.64 52.24
C PHE A 5 28.70 13.34 50.95
N SER A 6 29.20 12.89 49.81
CA SER A 6 28.67 13.27 48.50
C SER A 6 27.35 12.54 48.24
N ILE A 7 26.23 13.23 48.44
CA ILE A 7 24.90 12.75 48.03
C ILE A 7 24.78 12.97 46.52
N LEU A 8 24.88 11.88 45.74
CA LEU A 8 24.48 11.86 44.34
C LEU A 8 22.95 12.00 44.26
N PHE A 9 22.48 13.19 43.89
CA PHE A 9 21.10 13.35 43.41
C PHE A 9 20.97 12.70 42.03
N GLN A 10 20.46 11.47 41.97
CA GLN A 10 19.85 10.98 40.73
C GLN A 10 18.59 11.81 40.48
N GLN A 11 18.63 12.68 39.47
CA GLN A 11 17.43 13.31 38.95
C GLN A 11 16.52 12.22 38.37
N ILE A 12 15.47 11.87 39.12
CA ILE A 12 14.36 11.07 38.60
C ILE A 12 13.62 11.97 37.60
N THR A 13 13.95 11.86 36.31
CA THR A 13 13.20 12.53 35.26
C THR A 13 11.80 11.91 35.19
N ALA A 14 10.78 12.70 35.55
CA ALA A 14 9.40 12.25 35.51
C ALA A 14 8.98 11.91 34.07
N GLN A 15 8.60 10.66 33.83
CA GLN A 15 8.13 10.18 32.53
C GLN A 15 6.76 10.79 32.21
N LYS A 16 6.66 11.56 31.14
CA LYS A 16 5.40 12.20 30.70
C LYS A 16 4.49 11.16 30.04
N LYS A 17 3.21 11.12 30.42
CA LYS A 17 2.24 10.11 29.97
C LYS A 17 1.15 10.71 29.07
N TYR A 18 0.81 10.00 28.01
CA TYR A 18 -0.28 10.30 27.08
C TYR A 18 -1.22 9.09 26.96
N THR A 19 -2.48 9.37 26.64
CA THR A 19 -3.48 8.35 26.27
C THR A 19 -4.12 8.76 24.96
N THR A 20 -4.36 7.80 24.07
CA THR A 20 -4.96 8.04 22.75
C THR A 20 -5.82 6.84 22.33
N ASP A 21 -6.69 7.01 21.34
CA ASP A 21 -7.43 5.86 20.78
C ASP A 21 -6.50 5.03 19.90
N VAL A 22 -5.77 5.70 18.99
CA VAL A 22 -4.82 5.08 18.07
C VAL A 22 -3.43 5.70 18.25
N LEU A 23 -2.42 4.86 18.45
CA LEU A 23 -1.00 5.25 18.40
C LEU A 23 -0.39 4.68 17.13
N VAL A 24 0.19 5.53 16.29
CA VAL A 24 0.99 5.14 15.13
C VAL A 24 2.47 5.36 15.46
N VAL A 25 3.28 4.31 15.33
CA VAL A 25 4.72 4.39 15.53
C VAL A 25 5.41 4.45 14.18
N GLY A 26 6.02 5.59 13.87
CA GLY A 26 6.57 5.94 12.56
C GLY A 26 5.59 6.74 11.70
N ALA A 27 6.04 7.84 11.11
CA ALA A 27 5.33 8.58 10.07
C ALA A 27 5.86 8.21 8.68
N SER A 28 6.02 6.90 8.43
CA SER A 28 6.30 6.36 7.11
C SER A 28 5.19 6.71 6.11
N ALA A 29 5.29 6.26 4.86
CA ALA A 29 4.21 6.39 3.89
C ALA A 29 2.89 5.81 4.46
N SER A 30 2.92 4.57 4.96
CA SER A 30 1.79 4.00 5.67
C SER A 30 1.44 4.75 6.96
N GLY A 31 2.43 5.14 7.76
CA GLY A 31 2.20 5.76 9.06
C GLY A 31 1.42 7.06 8.99
N ILE A 32 1.80 7.97 8.09
CA ILE A 32 1.10 9.24 7.93
C ILE A 32 -0.33 9.03 7.39
N ALA A 33 -0.50 8.11 6.42
CA ALA A 33 -1.83 7.79 5.89
C ALA A 33 -2.74 7.14 6.95
N ALA A 34 -2.20 6.27 7.79
CA ALA A 34 -2.92 5.65 8.89
C ALA A 34 -3.39 6.68 9.92
N GLY A 35 -2.49 7.60 10.31
CA GLY A 35 -2.83 8.64 11.27
C GLY A 35 -3.88 9.62 10.73
N ILE A 36 -3.77 10.04 9.47
CA ILE A 36 -4.77 10.89 8.80
C ILE A 36 -6.13 10.19 8.77
N GLN A 37 -6.18 8.95 8.29
CA GLN A 37 -7.45 8.24 8.12
C GLN A 37 -8.13 7.94 9.46
N SER A 38 -7.39 7.47 10.46
CA SER A 38 -7.95 7.17 11.78
C SER A 38 -8.52 8.43 12.46
N ALA A 39 -7.80 9.55 12.36
CA ALA A 39 -8.24 10.84 12.89
C ALA A 39 -9.49 11.38 12.17
N ARG A 40 -9.54 11.26 10.83
CA ARG A 40 -10.75 11.61 10.02
C ARG A 40 -11.97 10.77 10.38
N MET A 41 -11.78 9.56 10.90
CA MET A 41 -12.85 8.71 11.43
C MET A 41 -13.23 9.03 12.88
N GLY A 42 -12.61 10.06 13.48
CA GLY A 42 -12.92 10.58 14.81
C GLY A 42 -12.08 10.00 15.95
N ALA A 43 -11.10 9.15 15.67
CA ALA A 43 -10.22 8.62 16.71
C ALA A 43 -9.19 9.69 17.14
N ASN A 44 -8.98 9.87 18.45
CA ASN A 44 -7.83 10.63 18.92
C ASN A 44 -6.57 9.84 18.56
N THR A 45 -5.71 10.47 17.76
CA THR A 45 -4.59 9.78 17.13
C THR A 45 -3.28 10.50 17.39
N ILE A 46 -2.28 9.76 17.87
CA ILE A 46 -0.91 10.23 18.00
C ILE A 46 -0.04 9.48 17.01
N ILE A 47 0.73 10.22 16.19
CA ILE A 47 1.87 9.67 15.43
C ILE A 47 3.15 10.06 16.15
N ALA A 48 4.02 9.09 16.43
CA ALA A 48 5.39 9.34 16.90
C ALA A 48 6.38 9.13 15.75
N GLU A 49 7.12 10.18 15.39
CA GLU A 49 8.04 10.20 14.25
C GLU A 49 9.46 10.54 14.74
N PRO A 50 10.49 9.71 14.50
CA PRO A 50 11.84 9.97 14.96
C PRO A 50 12.53 11.15 14.23
N SER A 51 12.10 11.48 13.01
CA SER A 51 12.66 12.58 12.22
C SER A 51 11.81 13.86 12.31
N THR A 52 12.11 14.82 11.43
CA THR A 52 11.34 16.06 11.24
C THR A 52 10.46 16.04 9.99
N TRP A 53 10.47 14.93 9.24
CA TRP A 53 9.76 14.79 7.97
C TRP A 53 8.66 13.73 8.04
N LEU A 54 7.64 13.88 7.20
CA LEU A 54 6.53 12.93 7.07
C LEU A 54 6.55 12.27 5.69
N GLY A 55 6.20 10.99 5.62
CA GLY A 55 6.06 10.23 4.38
C GLY A 55 7.13 9.16 4.14
N GLY A 56 8.06 8.98 5.07
CA GLY A 56 9.05 7.89 5.06
C GLY A 56 9.80 7.75 3.75
N MET A 57 9.73 6.57 3.14
CA MET A 57 10.40 6.29 1.85
C MET A 57 10.11 7.31 0.73
N ILE A 58 8.93 7.94 0.74
CA ILE A 58 8.48 8.89 -0.30
C ILE A 58 9.26 10.20 -0.23
N THR A 59 9.64 10.62 0.98
CA THR A 59 10.15 11.97 1.27
C THR A 59 11.48 11.88 2.02
N ALA A 60 11.47 11.37 3.24
CA ALA A 60 12.61 11.25 4.13
C ALA A 60 13.72 10.32 3.59
N ALA A 61 13.36 9.32 2.77
CA ALA A 61 14.33 8.49 2.03
C ALA A 61 14.56 8.92 0.58
N GLY A 62 13.74 9.82 0.05
CA GLY A 62 13.92 10.43 -1.27
C GLY A 62 13.45 9.62 -2.47
N VAL A 63 12.67 8.55 -2.30
CA VAL A 63 12.10 7.80 -3.43
C VAL A 63 10.82 8.50 -3.95
N CYS A 64 11.01 9.72 -4.42
CA CYS A 64 9.95 10.66 -4.79
C CYS A 64 9.41 10.46 -6.23
N ALA A 65 9.36 9.20 -6.66
CA ALA A 65 8.83 8.77 -7.95
C ALA A 65 7.82 7.63 -7.71
N PHE A 66 6.54 7.87 -8.06
CA PHE A 66 5.50 6.86 -7.93
C PHE A 66 5.48 5.94 -9.14
N ASP A 67 6.03 4.74 -8.94
CA ASP A 67 5.86 3.61 -9.84
C ASP A 67 4.49 2.94 -9.61
N GLY A 68 3.81 2.61 -10.70
CA GLY A 68 2.45 2.08 -10.66
C GLY A 68 1.38 3.08 -10.20
N ASN A 69 0.17 2.57 -10.03
CA ASN A 69 -1.10 3.18 -9.62
C ASN A 69 -1.47 4.45 -10.37
N HIS A 70 -0.93 4.66 -11.58
CA HIS A 70 -1.20 5.87 -12.35
C HIS A 70 -2.69 6.02 -12.67
N HIS A 71 -3.35 4.90 -13.02
CA HIS A 71 -4.77 4.87 -13.37
C HIS A 71 -5.67 4.49 -12.19
N LEU A 72 -5.09 4.26 -11.01
CA LEU A 72 -5.79 3.90 -9.78
C LEU A 72 -5.50 4.96 -8.69
N PRO A 73 -6.04 6.20 -8.82
CA PRO A 73 -5.87 7.27 -7.82
C PRO A 73 -6.69 6.99 -6.54
N SER A 74 -6.37 5.91 -5.86
CA SER A 74 -7.11 5.40 -4.72
C SER A 74 -6.85 6.26 -3.47
N GLY A 75 -7.93 6.65 -2.77
CA GLY A 75 -7.88 7.20 -1.41
C GLY A 75 -6.85 8.31 -1.18
N ILE A 76 -6.09 8.19 -0.08
CA ILE A 76 -5.08 9.18 0.34
C ILE A 76 -3.96 9.33 -0.71
N PHE A 77 -3.62 8.26 -1.44
CA PHE A 77 -2.68 8.39 -2.56
C PHE A 77 -3.25 9.31 -3.66
N GLY A 78 -4.52 9.13 -4.02
CA GLY A 78 -5.21 10.00 -4.96
C GLY A 78 -5.26 11.46 -4.49
N GLU A 79 -5.52 11.69 -3.20
CA GLU A 79 -5.51 13.02 -2.57
C GLU A 79 -4.12 13.67 -2.62
N PHE A 80 -3.07 12.92 -2.22
CA PHE A 80 -1.69 13.39 -2.26
C PHE A 80 -1.27 13.76 -3.67
N ARG A 81 -1.60 12.91 -4.65
CA ARG A 81 -1.32 13.15 -6.06
C ARG A 81 -2.05 14.37 -6.61
N ALA A 82 -3.30 14.58 -6.21
CA ALA A 82 -4.04 15.79 -6.57
C ALA A 82 -3.43 17.05 -5.95
N ALA A 83 -2.88 16.97 -4.72
CA ALA A 83 -2.16 18.07 -4.11
C ALA A 83 -0.86 18.40 -4.86
N LEU A 84 -0.10 17.38 -5.29
CA LEU A 84 1.06 17.58 -6.17
C LEU A 84 0.66 18.30 -7.46
N TYR A 85 -0.43 17.88 -8.11
CA TYR A 85 -0.89 18.54 -9.34
C TYR A 85 -1.24 20.00 -9.11
N LYS A 86 -1.78 20.38 -7.94
CA LYS A 86 -2.03 21.78 -7.60
C LYS A 86 -0.73 22.58 -7.45
N VAL A 87 0.29 22.00 -6.82
CA VAL A 87 1.60 22.65 -6.64
C VAL A 87 2.31 22.87 -7.99
N TYR A 88 2.38 21.84 -8.82
CA TYR A 88 3.14 21.89 -10.07
C TYR A 88 2.35 22.38 -11.29
N GLY A 89 1.03 22.53 -11.17
CA GLY A 89 0.17 23.00 -12.27
C GLY A 89 -0.32 21.91 -13.22
N GLY A 90 -0.49 20.68 -12.73
CA GLY A 90 -1.16 19.58 -13.45
C GLY A 90 -0.32 18.30 -13.60
N PRO A 91 -0.94 17.21 -14.08
CA PRO A 91 -0.30 15.90 -14.20
C PRO A 91 0.91 15.88 -15.15
N SER A 92 0.88 16.64 -16.24
CA SER A 92 1.99 16.70 -17.21
C SER A 92 3.26 17.32 -16.63
N LYS A 93 3.16 18.09 -15.54
CA LYS A 93 4.28 18.77 -14.90
C LYS A 93 5.05 17.89 -13.92
N VAL A 94 4.44 16.78 -13.49
CA VAL A 94 5.07 15.77 -12.62
C VAL A 94 5.33 14.45 -13.34
N ALA A 95 4.91 14.31 -14.60
CA ALA A 95 5.26 13.18 -15.46
C ALA A 95 6.59 13.45 -16.18
N THR A 96 7.66 13.59 -15.41
CA THR A 96 8.99 14.03 -15.89
C THR A 96 9.96 12.89 -16.19
N GLY A 97 9.71 11.70 -15.63
CA GLY A 97 10.48 10.48 -15.88
C GLY A 97 9.92 9.64 -17.04
N TRP A 98 10.53 8.49 -17.32
CA TRP A 98 10.09 7.58 -18.39
C TRP A 98 9.44 6.27 -17.91
N VAL A 99 9.50 5.96 -16.61
CA VAL A 99 8.73 4.86 -15.98
C VAL A 99 7.58 5.43 -15.16
N SER A 100 7.91 6.27 -14.17
CA SER A 100 6.96 6.86 -13.25
C SER A 100 6.22 8.04 -13.89
N ASN A 101 4.92 8.16 -13.60
CA ASN A 101 4.08 9.24 -14.13
C ASN A 101 3.83 10.36 -13.10
N THR A 102 4.46 10.28 -11.93
CA THR A 102 4.36 11.30 -10.87
C THR A 102 5.65 11.32 -10.09
N LEU A 103 6.47 12.34 -10.35
CA LEU A 103 7.72 12.64 -9.70
C LEU A 103 7.71 14.09 -9.18
N PHE A 104 8.38 14.33 -8.07
CA PHE A 104 8.34 15.60 -7.36
C PHE A 104 9.56 15.76 -6.45
N GLU A 105 9.86 16.98 -6.04
CA GLU A 105 10.90 17.24 -5.05
C GLU A 105 10.49 16.72 -3.65
N PRO A 106 11.34 15.97 -2.92
CA PRO A 106 11.01 15.38 -1.63
C PRO A 106 10.45 16.35 -0.59
N HIS A 107 11.00 17.58 -0.49
CA HIS A 107 10.53 18.57 0.48
C HIS A 107 9.09 19.05 0.18
N VAL A 108 8.67 19.04 -1.09
CA VAL A 108 7.28 19.35 -1.48
C VAL A 108 6.34 18.25 -0.97
N GLY A 109 6.75 16.98 -1.10
CA GLY A 109 5.98 15.86 -0.57
C GLY A 109 5.80 15.95 0.95
N ASP A 110 6.87 16.23 1.69
CA ASP A 110 6.81 16.46 3.15
C ASP A 110 5.86 17.62 3.50
N SER A 111 5.98 18.75 2.79
CA SER A 111 5.11 19.92 2.98
C SER A 111 3.63 19.60 2.74
N ILE A 112 3.30 18.79 1.73
CA ILE A 112 1.92 18.35 1.47
C ILE A 112 1.41 17.49 2.63
N PHE A 113 2.18 16.50 3.09
CA PHE A 113 1.77 15.68 4.24
C PHE A 113 1.58 16.51 5.50
N LYS A 114 2.48 17.47 5.77
CA LYS A 114 2.36 18.40 6.89
C LYS A 114 1.09 19.25 6.79
N THR A 115 0.75 19.71 5.59
CA THR A 115 -0.48 20.49 5.34
C THR A 115 -1.73 19.66 5.59
N ILE A 116 -1.78 18.42 5.09
CA ILE A 116 -2.91 17.51 5.31
C ILE A 116 -3.01 17.16 6.81
N ALA A 117 -1.91 16.87 7.47
CA ALA A 117 -1.88 16.54 8.88
C ALA A 117 -2.34 17.72 9.75
N ALA A 118 -1.84 18.94 9.50
CA ALA A 118 -2.19 20.13 10.25
C ALA A 118 -3.68 20.52 10.09
N SER A 119 -4.30 20.18 8.96
CA SER A 119 -5.73 20.38 8.72
C SER A 119 -6.61 19.21 9.18
N THR A 120 -6.02 18.11 9.65
CA THR A 120 -6.77 16.94 10.12
C THR A 120 -7.04 17.04 11.63
N GLN A 121 -8.31 17.22 11.98
CA GLN A 121 -8.75 17.24 13.38
C GLN A 121 -8.46 15.90 14.08
N ASN A 122 -8.19 15.93 15.38
CA ASN A 122 -7.87 14.77 16.25
C ASN A 122 -6.52 14.08 15.95
N LEU A 123 -5.71 14.65 15.06
CA LEU A 123 -4.37 14.15 14.77
C LEU A 123 -3.31 14.99 15.50
N THR A 124 -2.46 14.32 16.29
CA THR A 124 -1.27 14.93 16.89
C THR A 124 -0.02 14.23 16.37
N ILE A 125 0.94 15.01 15.88
CA ILE A 125 2.26 14.49 15.49
C ILE A 125 3.30 14.86 16.56
N LYS A 126 4.07 13.88 16.99
CA LYS A 126 5.21 14.02 17.88
C LYS A 126 6.50 13.75 17.10
N TYR A 127 7.10 14.81 16.59
CA TYR A 127 8.38 14.76 15.90
C TYR A 127 9.53 14.52 16.88
N GLN A 128 10.61 13.93 16.36
CA GLN A 128 11.82 13.62 17.11
C GLN A 128 11.58 12.71 18.31
N TRP A 129 10.57 11.84 18.23
CA TRP A 129 10.27 10.82 19.24
C TRP A 129 10.77 9.47 18.74
N GLN A 130 11.92 9.05 19.26
CA GLN A 130 12.50 7.77 18.96
C GLN A 130 11.78 6.67 19.76
N PHE A 131 11.29 5.64 19.07
CA PHE A 131 10.72 4.45 19.70
C PHE A 131 11.78 3.74 20.56
N HIS A 132 11.38 3.32 21.77
CA HIS A 132 12.26 2.63 22.70
C HIS A 132 11.74 1.23 23.09
N LYS A 133 10.45 1.13 23.44
CA LYS A 133 9.89 -0.11 23.98
C LYS A 133 8.39 -0.22 23.76
N THR A 134 7.90 -1.40 23.42
CA THR A 134 6.47 -1.72 23.37
C THR A 134 5.94 -2.00 24.78
N ILE A 135 4.76 -1.46 25.08
CA ILE A 135 4.04 -1.73 26.33
C ILE A 135 3.07 -2.89 26.08
N VAL A 136 3.29 -3.99 26.78
CA VAL A 136 2.48 -5.22 26.69
C VAL A 136 1.90 -5.52 28.06
N ASP A 137 0.60 -5.77 28.12
CA ASP A 137 -0.13 -6.16 29.33
C ASP A 137 -0.97 -7.40 29.05
N ASN A 138 -0.72 -8.48 29.80
CA ASN A 138 -1.38 -9.79 29.63
C ASN A 138 -1.41 -10.29 28.17
N GLY A 139 -0.29 -10.10 27.44
CA GLY A 139 -0.17 -10.48 26.02
C GLY A 139 -0.87 -9.53 25.04
N VAL A 140 -1.47 -8.44 25.50
CA VAL A 140 -2.10 -7.42 24.67
C VAL A 140 -1.18 -6.21 24.55
N ILE A 141 -0.95 -5.72 23.33
CA ILE A 141 -0.20 -4.50 23.10
C ILE A 141 -1.07 -3.30 23.53
N LYS A 142 -0.53 -2.43 24.37
CA LYS A 142 -1.24 -1.30 24.99
C LYS A 142 -0.61 0.06 24.72
N GLY A 143 0.52 0.13 24.04
CA GLY A 143 1.22 1.39 23.84
C GLY A 143 2.71 1.24 23.59
N ALA A 144 3.43 2.34 23.71
CA ALA A 144 4.88 2.36 23.58
C ALA A 144 5.54 3.48 24.41
N GLU A 145 6.83 3.29 24.68
CA GLU A 145 7.74 4.25 25.27
C GLU A 145 8.62 4.89 24.21
N PHE A 146 8.86 6.20 24.35
CA PHE A 146 9.64 7.00 23.42
C PHE A 146 10.68 7.84 24.18
N THR A 147 11.75 8.19 23.48
CA THR A 147 12.72 9.20 23.93
C THR A 147 12.75 10.35 22.92
N GLN A 148 12.63 11.59 23.40
CA GLN A 148 12.79 12.76 22.54
C GLN A 148 14.29 12.99 22.28
N THR A 149 14.68 13.07 21.00
CA THR A 149 16.10 12.97 20.61
C THR A 149 16.96 14.20 20.92
N LEU A 150 16.38 15.39 21.09
CA LEU A 150 17.08 16.62 21.45
C LEU A 150 17.24 16.83 22.96
N THR A 151 16.26 16.41 23.76
CA THR A 151 16.19 16.67 25.21
C THR A 151 16.49 15.44 26.05
N GLY A 152 16.42 14.23 25.47
CA GLY A 152 16.53 12.96 26.20
C GLY A 152 15.32 12.66 27.09
N GLU A 153 14.27 13.48 27.03
CA GLU A 153 13.07 13.26 27.83
C GLU A 153 12.35 11.98 27.40
N LYS A 154 11.85 11.22 28.39
CA LYS A 154 11.13 9.96 28.18
C LYS A 154 9.62 10.17 28.24
N TYR A 155 8.94 9.48 27.33
CA TYR A 155 7.51 9.59 27.11
C TYR A 155 6.86 8.22 27.06
N VAL A 156 5.63 8.11 27.57
CA VAL A 156 4.77 6.92 27.49
C VAL A 156 3.49 7.30 26.79
N VAL A 157 3.07 6.50 25.82
CA VAL A 157 1.76 6.62 25.19
C VAL A 157 1.01 5.31 25.34
N ASN A 158 -0.12 5.34 26.05
CA ASN A 158 -1.08 4.24 26.09
C ASN A 158 -2.12 4.43 24.99
N ALA A 159 -2.51 3.35 24.32
CA ALA A 159 -3.46 3.35 23.22
C ALA A 159 -4.41 2.15 23.27
N LYS A 160 -5.61 2.31 22.69
CA LYS A 160 -6.52 1.17 22.47
C LYS A 160 -6.02 0.28 21.33
N GLN A 161 -5.42 0.89 20.30
CA GLN A 161 -4.80 0.21 19.18
C GLN A 161 -3.44 0.86 18.86
N VAL A 162 -2.44 0.02 18.63
CA VAL A 162 -1.11 0.44 18.14
C VAL A 162 -0.97 0.03 16.67
N ILE A 163 -0.43 0.91 15.84
CA ILE A 163 -0.02 0.60 14.47
C ILE A 163 1.50 0.65 14.40
N ASP A 164 2.14 -0.46 14.05
CA ASP A 164 3.55 -0.47 13.63
C ASP A 164 3.64 -0.01 12.17
N ALA A 165 4.09 1.23 11.99
CA ALA A 165 4.39 1.82 10.69
C ALA A 165 5.85 2.29 10.65
N THR A 166 6.73 1.61 11.38
CA THR A 166 8.17 1.82 11.26
C THR A 166 8.68 1.26 9.94
N GLU A 167 9.80 1.80 9.42
CA GLU A 167 10.36 1.34 8.14
C GLU A 167 10.82 -0.14 8.19
N LEU A 168 11.13 -0.67 9.38
CA LEU A 168 11.76 -1.98 9.59
C LEU A 168 10.97 -2.93 10.54
N GLY A 169 9.75 -2.57 10.94
CA GLY A 169 8.93 -3.41 11.83
C GLY A 169 9.52 -3.53 13.23
N ASP A 170 10.00 -2.43 13.80
CA ASP A 170 10.71 -2.43 15.08
C ASP A 170 9.77 -2.65 16.27
N VAL A 171 8.49 -2.29 16.17
CA VAL A 171 7.51 -2.51 17.26
C VAL A 171 7.17 -3.98 17.37
N ILE A 172 6.91 -4.66 16.24
CA ILE A 172 6.64 -6.11 16.24
C ILE A 172 7.85 -6.91 16.73
N ALA A 173 9.07 -6.51 16.34
CA ALA A 173 10.29 -7.15 16.80
C ALA A 173 10.48 -6.97 18.32
N ASN A 174 10.32 -5.73 18.81
CA ASN A 174 10.45 -5.42 20.24
C ASN A 174 9.39 -6.12 21.09
N ALA A 175 8.18 -6.31 20.55
CA ALA A 175 7.08 -7.02 21.22
C ALA A 175 7.24 -8.55 21.22
N GLY A 176 8.24 -9.10 20.52
CA GLY A 176 8.42 -10.56 20.39
C GLY A 176 7.38 -11.23 19.48
N ILE A 177 6.75 -10.47 18.59
CA ILE A 177 5.75 -10.99 17.65
C ILE A 177 6.48 -11.74 16.53
N PRO A 178 6.06 -12.96 16.15
CA PRO A 178 6.72 -13.71 15.08
C PRO A 178 6.67 -13.02 13.71
N TYR A 179 7.81 -13.01 13.01
CA TYR A 179 7.96 -12.48 11.66
C TYR A 179 8.92 -13.32 10.82
N ASP A 180 8.87 -13.13 9.50
CA ASP A 180 9.89 -13.57 8.55
C ASP A 180 10.80 -12.40 8.15
N LEU A 181 12.03 -12.72 7.78
CA LEU A 181 12.98 -11.79 7.18
C LEU A 181 13.78 -12.49 6.08
N GLY A 182 14.01 -11.80 4.97
CA GLY A 182 14.73 -12.35 3.82
C GLY A 182 13.82 -13.21 2.97
N MET A 183 14.28 -14.36 2.51
CA MET A 183 13.55 -15.16 1.51
C MET A 183 13.10 -16.51 2.10
N GLU A 184 11.86 -16.91 1.83
CA GLU A 184 11.34 -18.24 2.20
C GLU A 184 11.73 -19.33 1.19
N SER A 185 11.83 -20.59 1.64
CA SER A 185 11.98 -21.75 0.74
C SER A 185 10.67 -22.08 0.02
N ASN A 186 10.80 -22.85 -1.08
CA ASN A 186 9.64 -23.38 -1.80
C ASN A 186 8.76 -24.30 -0.93
N GLU A 187 9.34 -24.96 0.09
CA GLU A 187 8.56 -25.79 1.03
C GLU A 187 7.60 -24.95 1.88
N VAL A 188 7.96 -23.70 2.17
CA VAL A 188 7.14 -22.79 2.99
C VAL A 188 6.03 -22.14 2.17
N THR A 189 6.32 -21.68 0.95
CA THR A 189 5.37 -20.85 0.18
C THR A 189 4.82 -21.51 -1.08
N GLN A 190 5.46 -22.56 -1.58
CA GLN A 190 5.13 -23.25 -2.84
C GLN A 190 5.18 -22.34 -4.08
N GLU A 191 5.84 -21.17 -4.00
CA GLU A 191 5.90 -20.17 -5.07
C GLU A 191 6.87 -20.54 -6.21
N ASN A 192 7.61 -21.65 -6.08
CA ASN A 192 8.49 -22.23 -7.10
C ASN A 192 9.48 -21.24 -7.74
N VAL A 193 10.05 -20.33 -6.94
CA VAL A 193 11.06 -19.34 -7.37
C VAL A 193 12.49 -19.90 -7.40
N HIS A 194 12.63 -21.21 -7.62
CA HIS A 194 13.91 -21.95 -7.67
C HIS A 194 14.85 -21.70 -6.49
N LYS A 195 14.32 -21.64 -5.28
CA LYS A 195 15.11 -21.48 -4.05
C LYS A 195 15.25 -22.79 -3.29
N GLY A 196 16.46 -23.07 -2.79
CA GLY A 196 16.76 -24.20 -1.91
C GLY A 196 16.17 -24.03 -0.50
N SER A 197 16.90 -23.36 0.40
CA SER A 197 16.49 -23.16 1.80
C SER A 197 16.05 -21.72 2.10
N SER A 198 15.29 -21.52 3.18
CA SER A 198 15.02 -20.17 3.73
C SER A 198 16.32 -19.50 4.17
N ASN A 199 16.42 -18.18 4.03
CA ASN A 199 17.59 -17.39 4.47
C ASN A 199 17.15 -15.97 4.84
N ASN A 200 18.06 -15.20 5.44
CA ASN A 200 17.82 -13.82 5.86
C ASN A 200 18.35 -12.78 4.84
N ILE A 201 18.57 -13.17 3.58
CA ILE A 201 19.07 -12.24 2.57
C ILE A 201 17.94 -11.30 2.17
N VAL A 202 18.06 -10.04 2.58
CA VAL A 202 17.13 -8.96 2.25
C VAL A 202 17.45 -8.32 0.90
N GLN A 203 16.50 -7.57 0.34
CA GLN A 203 16.74 -6.74 -0.85
C GLN A 203 17.77 -5.63 -0.61
N ASP A 204 18.45 -5.23 -1.69
CA ASP A 204 19.42 -4.15 -1.73
C ASP A 204 18.78 -2.82 -1.30
N ILE A 205 19.50 -2.07 -0.48
CA ILE A 205 19.09 -0.73 -0.08
C ILE A 205 19.68 0.31 -1.02
N THR A 206 19.13 1.51 -0.99
CA THR A 206 19.70 2.66 -1.70
C THR A 206 19.74 3.85 -0.76
N TYR A 207 20.90 4.49 -0.61
CA TYR A 207 20.93 5.84 -0.05
C TYR A 207 20.73 6.82 -1.20
N VAL A 208 19.49 7.24 -1.43
CA VAL A 208 19.14 8.11 -2.56
C VAL A 208 19.88 9.45 -2.47
N ALA A 209 20.14 10.07 -3.60
CA ALA A 209 20.59 11.47 -3.66
C ALA A 209 19.73 12.26 -4.63
N ILE A 210 19.53 13.55 -4.36
CA ILE A 210 18.92 14.48 -5.32
C ILE A 210 20.04 15.34 -5.91
N LEU A 211 20.20 15.26 -7.22
CA LEU A 211 21.08 16.14 -7.97
C LEU A 211 20.27 17.30 -8.57
N LYS A 212 20.87 18.48 -8.60
CA LYS A 212 20.35 19.69 -9.25
C LYS A 212 21.27 20.04 -10.41
N ASP A 213 20.68 20.34 -11.55
CA ASP A 213 21.40 20.91 -12.69
C ASP A 213 21.57 22.42 -12.47
N TYR A 214 22.81 22.85 -12.23
CA TYR A 214 23.13 24.26 -12.02
C TYR A 214 23.34 25.04 -13.33
N GLY A 215 23.13 24.39 -14.47
CA GLY A 215 23.20 24.97 -15.80
C GLY A 215 24.53 24.72 -16.50
N ILE A 216 24.50 24.94 -17.82
CA ILE A 216 25.63 24.70 -18.72
C ILE A 216 26.86 25.49 -18.27
N GLY A 217 28.02 24.82 -18.25
CA GLY A 217 29.31 25.42 -17.91
C GLY A 217 29.61 25.55 -16.42
N LYS A 218 28.68 25.17 -15.54
CA LYS A 218 28.96 25.02 -14.10
C LYS A 218 29.70 23.72 -13.83
N ASP A 219 30.73 23.82 -12.99
CA ASP A 219 31.43 22.66 -12.45
C ASP A 219 31.01 22.48 -10.99
N CYS A 220 30.21 21.46 -10.76
CA CYS A 220 29.69 21.05 -9.45
C CYS A 220 30.26 19.69 -9.03
N THR A 221 31.43 19.33 -9.58
CA THR A 221 32.11 18.07 -9.25
C THR A 221 32.35 17.95 -7.74
N ILE A 222 32.08 16.76 -7.20
CA ILE A 222 32.39 16.46 -5.81
C ILE A 222 33.86 16.05 -5.68
N VAL A 223 34.40 16.12 -4.47
CA VAL A 223 35.73 15.56 -4.18
C VAL A 223 35.71 14.07 -4.45
N ARG A 224 36.78 13.55 -5.08
CA ARG A 224 36.93 12.11 -5.38
C ARG A 224 36.70 11.27 -4.11
N PRO A 225 35.66 10.42 -4.08
CA PRO A 225 35.39 9.59 -2.91
C PRO A 225 36.47 8.52 -2.70
N PRO A 226 36.69 8.07 -1.45
CA PRO A 226 37.57 6.94 -1.16
C PRO A 226 37.19 5.68 -1.95
N ASN A 227 38.19 4.90 -2.33
CA ASN A 227 38.04 3.62 -3.06
C ASN A 227 37.26 3.74 -4.38
N TYR A 228 37.23 4.91 -5.01
CA TYR A 228 36.58 5.10 -6.31
C TYR A 228 37.30 4.33 -7.42
N ASP A 229 36.55 3.40 -8.02
CA ASP A 229 36.90 2.63 -9.21
C ASP A 229 35.72 2.71 -10.21
N PRO A 230 35.85 3.34 -11.38
CA PRO A 230 34.74 3.48 -12.32
C PRO A 230 34.20 2.14 -12.85
N ASP A 231 34.98 1.06 -12.81
CA ASP A 231 34.59 -0.27 -13.29
C ASP A 231 33.47 -0.88 -12.42
N GLU A 232 33.29 -0.38 -11.20
CA GLU A 232 32.16 -0.73 -10.33
C GLU A 232 30.81 -0.36 -10.97
N PHE A 233 30.79 0.63 -11.88
CA PHE A 233 29.60 1.14 -12.58
C PHE A 233 29.57 0.80 -14.08
N ASP A 234 30.48 -0.03 -14.56
CA ASP A 234 30.40 -0.56 -15.92
C ASP A 234 29.05 -1.24 -16.18
N ALA A 235 28.46 -1.03 -17.36
CA ALA A 235 27.10 -1.42 -17.70
C ALA A 235 25.97 -0.70 -16.94
N ALA A 236 26.24 0.39 -16.21
CA ALA A 236 25.17 1.26 -15.69
C ALA A 236 24.33 1.89 -16.82
N CYS A 237 24.99 2.21 -17.94
CA CYS A 237 24.38 2.76 -19.15
C CYS A 237 25.24 2.43 -20.37
N THR A 238 24.72 2.64 -21.58
CA THR A 238 25.44 2.30 -22.82
C THR A 238 26.67 3.17 -23.08
N ASN A 239 26.79 4.33 -22.44
CA ASN A 239 27.94 5.24 -22.59
C ASN A 239 29.21 4.73 -21.87
N TYR A 240 29.06 3.79 -20.94
CA TYR A 240 30.17 3.21 -20.19
C TYR A 240 29.92 1.71 -20.04
N TYR A 241 30.23 0.99 -21.12
CA TYR A 241 30.02 -0.45 -21.25
C TYR A 241 31.17 -1.10 -22.03
N PHE A 242 32.05 -1.79 -21.32
CA PHE A 242 33.17 -2.52 -21.92
C PHE A 242 33.28 -3.97 -21.43
N ASN A 243 32.76 -4.32 -20.25
CA ASN A 243 32.73 -5.72 -19.82
C ASN A 243 31.59 -6.47 -20.52
N LEU A 244 31.94 -7.18 -21.59
CA LEU A 244 30.98 -7.95 -22.39
C LEU A 244 30.39 -9.18 -21.67
N LEU A 245 30.86 -9.50 -20.45
CA LEU A 245 30.25 -10.51 -19.60
C LEU A 245 29.02 -9.97 -18.85
N ARG A 246 28.90 -8.64 -18.69
CA ARG A 246 27.72 -8.01 -18.10
C ARG A 246 26.59 -7.96 -19.14
N GLN A 247 25.34 -7.99 -18.66
CA GLN A 247 24.21 -7.75 -19.54
C GLN A 247 24.30 -6.34 -20.12
N LYS A 248 24.23 -6.23 -21.45
CA LYS A 248 24.26 -4.93 -22.13
C LYS A 248 23.09 -4.06 -21.66
N PRO A 249 23.32 -2.83 -21.18
CA PRO A 249 22.26 -1.93 -20.77
C PRO A 249 21.42 -1.48 -21.98
N SER A 250 20.14 -1.20 -21.72
CA SER A 250 19.17 -0.77 -22.74
C SER A 250 18.97 0.76 -22.78
N VAL A 251 19.69 1.51 -21.95
CA VAL A 251 19.55 2.96 -21.79
C VAL A 251 20.91 3.65 -21.86
N ASP A 252 20.95 4.82 -22.50
CA ASP A 252 22.10 5.74 -22.43
C ASP A 252 22.13 6.50 -21.11
N ALA A 253 23.20 7.26 -20.86
CA ALA A 253 23.40 8.02 -19.65
C ALA A 253 22.29 9.06 -19.41
N GLN A 254 21.79 9.70 -20.47
CA GLN A 254 20.74 10.70 -20.36
C GLN A 254 19.41 10.06 -19.96
N LYS A 255 19.07 8.91 -20.55
CA LYS A 255 17.89 8.13 -20.24
C LYS A 255 18.00 7.51 -18.84
N MET A 256 19.18 7.06 -18.43
CA MET A 256 19.45 6.65 -17.05
C MET A 256 19.12 7.77 -16.06
N LEU A 257 19.64 8.99 -16.27
CA LEU A 257 19.31 10.14 -15.42
C LEU A 257 17.82 10.50 -15.50
N ASN A 258 17.23 10.44 -16.69
CA ASN A 258 15.82 10.74 -16.90
C ASN A 258 14.87 9.73 -16.25
N TYR A 259 15.36 8.61 -15.70
CA TYR A 259 14.53 7.70 -14.91
C TYR A 259 13.91 8.42 -13.71
N GLY A 260 14.75 9.13 -12.96
CA GLY A 260 14.36 9.91 -11.79
C GLY A 260 14.30 11.41 -12.04
N LYS A 261 14.05 11.87 -13.28
CA LYS A 261 13.97 13.32 -13.54
C LYS A 261 12.80 13.92 -12.76
N LEU A 262 13.09 14.91 -11.95
CA LEU A 262 12.13 15.67 -11.16
C LEU A 262 11.82 17.00 -11.86
N PRO A 263 10.76 17.71 -11.44
CA PRO A 263 10.59 19.12 -11.78
C PRO A 263 11.81 19.97 -11.40
N ASN A 264 11.85 21.20 -11.94
CA ASN A 264 12.87 22.21 -11.61
C ASN A 264 14.33 21.75 -11.81
N ASN A 265 14.58 20.97 -12.87
CA ASN A 265 15.90 20.49 -13.29
C ASN A 265 16.65 19.70 -12.21
N LYS A 266 15.91 18.86 -11.48
CA LYS A 266 16.45 17.95 -10.47
C LYS A 266 16.35 16.50 -10.92
N TYR A 267 17.15 15.64 -10.28
CA TYR A 267 17.26 14.22 -10.60
C TYR A 267 17.38 13.41 -9.32
N MET A 268 16.48 12.46 -9.13
CA MET A 268 16.58 11.42 -8.11
C MET A 268 17.55 10.32 -8.57
N ILE A 269 18.59 10.07 -7.79
CA ILE A 269 19.58 9.02 -8.02
C ILE A 269 19.21 7.79 -7.19
N ASN A 270 18.51 6.87 -7.86
CA ASN A 270 18.15 5.55 -7.37
C ASN A 270 18.24 4.58 -8.56
N TRP A 271 19.46 4.13 -8.87
CA TRP A 271 19.74 3.32 -10.06
C TRP A 271 20.19 1.91 -9.69
N PRO A 272 19.48 0.87 -10.14
CA PRO A 272 19.74 -0.50 -9.70
C PRO A 272 20.95 -1.14 -10.40
N GLY A 273 21.33 -2.32 -9.90
CA GLY A 273 22.34 -3.16 -10.53
C GLY A 273 23.73 -2.54 -10.45
N PHE A 274 24.17 -1.85 -11.51
CA PHE A 274 25.48 -1.18 -11.57
C PHE A 274 25.40 0.32 -11.23
N GLY A 275 24.43 0.72 -10.40
CA GLY A 275 24.33 2.08 -9.86
C GLY A 275 24.63 2.15 -8.36
N ASN A 276 23.77 2.87 -7.63
CA ASN A 276 23.94 3.15 -6.20
C ASN A 276 23.17 2.23 -5.25
N ASP A 277 22.60 1.13 -5.76
CA ASP A 277 22.14 0.03 -4.90
C ASP A 277 23.32 -0.58 -4.13
N MET A 278 23.05 -1.01 -2.90
CA MET A 278 24.02 -1.69 -2.05
C MET A 278 23.34 -2.75 -1.18
N TYR A 279 23.92 -3.95 -1.16
CA TYR A 279 23.49 -5.00 -0.24
C TYR A 279 23.98 -4.68 1.17
N LEU A 280 23.04 -4.56 2.12
CA LEU A 280 23.31 -4.37 3.54
C LEU A 280 22.26 -5.12 4.37
N ASN A 281 22.69 -6.16 5.09
CA ASN A 281 21.81 -6.93 5.96
C ASN A 281 21.74 -6.32 7.37
N ILE A 282 21.09 -5.16 7.48
CA ILE A 282 21.13 -4.30 8.67
C ILE A 282 19.82 -4.27 9.48
N VAL A 283 18.82 -5.05 9.08
CA VAL A 283 17.47 -5.04 9.68
C VAL A 283 17.53 -5.47 11.15
N GLU A 284 18.25 -6.55 11.44
CA GLU A 284 18.41 -7.10 12.80
C GLU A 284 19.54 -6.45 13.63
N MET A 285 20.25 -5.47 13.06
CA MET A 285 21.28 -4.76 13.80
C MET A 285 20.67 -3.76 14.79
N LYS A 286 21.42 -3.49 15.86
CA LYS A 286 21.14 -2.34 16.73
C LYS A 286 21.33 -1.05 15.94
N GLU A 287 20.59 -0.02 16.31
CA GLU A 287 20.58 1.27 15.61
C GLU A 287 21.99 1.88 15.46
N GLU A 288 22.82 1.84 16.50
CA GLU A 288 24.18 2.37 16.45
C GLU A 288 25.06 1.66 15.41
N ASP A 289 24.92 0.35 15.25
CA ASP A 289 25.69 -0.45 14.29
C ASP A 289 25.11 -0.31 12.88
N ARG A 290 23.79 -0.19 12.76
CA ARG A 290 23.09 0.15 11.52
C ARG A 290 23.62 1.47 10.96
N GLN A 291 23.74 2.51 11.79
CA GLN A 291 24.24 3.82 11.35
C GLN A 291 25.69 3.76 10.85
N LYS A 292 26.54 2.90 11.42
CA LYS A 292 27.92 2.69 10.92
C LYS A 292 27.91 2.01 9.55
N GLU A 293 27.07 1.00 9.36
CA GLU A 293 26.96 0.29 8.08
C GLU A 293 26.39 1.19 6.97
N LEU A 294 25.46 2.08 7.30
CA LEU A 294 24.85 3.01 6.33
C LEU A 294 25.85 4.03 5.73
N ILE A 295 26.99 4.26 6.37
CA ILE A 295 28.09 5.06 5.79
C ILE A 295 28.52 4.48 4.45
N LYS A 296 28.62 3.14 4.35
CA LYS A 296 29.04 2.46 3.12
C LYS A 296 28.06 2.71 1.96
N ALA A 297 26.76 2.78 2.26
CA ALA A 297 25.73 3.08 1.25
C ALA A 297 25.80 4.54 0.78
N LYS A 298 26.10 5.50 1.67
CA LYS A 298 26.36 6.89 1.26
C LYS A 298 27.62 7.00 0.40
N GLU A 299 28.68 6.28 0.76
CA GLU A 299 29.91 6.23 -0.02
C GLU A 299 29.69 5.64 -1.42
N GLN A 300 28.88 4.57 -1.54
CA GLN A 300 28.46 4.00 -2.83
C GLN A 300 27.75 5.05 -3.69
N THR A 301 26.81 5.81 -3.12
CA THR A 301 26.12 6.88 -3.84
C THR A 301 27.06 8.01 -4.25
N LEU A 302 27.97 8.44 -3.38
CA LEU A 302 28.98 9.45 -3.72
C LEU A 302 29.89 8.98 -4.85
N ARG A 303 30.35 7.72 -4.84
CA ARG A 303 31.13 7.16 -5.95
C ARG A 303 30.35 7.17 -7.26
N PHE A 304 29.05 6.86 -7.21
CA PHE A 304 28.21 6.89 -8.41
C PHE A 304 27.96 8.31 -8.94
N ILE A 305 27.78 9.29 -8.06
CA ILE A 305 27.70 10.71 -8.44
C ILE A 305 29.00 11.16 -9.10
N TYR A 306 30.15 10.82 -8.49
CA TYR A 306 31.45 11.13 -9.06
C TYR A 306 31.63 10.49 -10.45
N PHE A 307 31.19 9.24 -10.61
CA PHE A 307 31.16 8.56 -11.92
C PHE A 307 30.31 9.31 -12.96
N ILE A 308 29.10 9.73 -12.60
CA ILE A 308 28.22 10.52 -13.47
C ILE A 308 28.92 11.83 -13.92
N GLN A 309 29.61 12.50 -13.00
CA GLN A 309 30.28 13.76 -13.30
C GLN A 309 31.54 13.59 -14.16
N HIS A 310 32.34 12.55 -13.90
CA HIS A 310 33.68 12.40 -14.49
C HIS A 310 33.74 11.45 -15.69
N GLN A 311 33.05 10.31 -15.64
CA GLN A 311 33.03 9.35 -16.76
C GLN A 311 31.94 9.68 -17.77
N LEU A 312 30.79 10.14 -17.29
CA LEU A 312 29.65 10.49 -18.16
C LEU A 312 29.62 11.98 -18.52
N GLY A 313 30.46 12.81 -17.88
CA GLY A 313 30.68 14.21 -18.24
C GLY A 313 29.64 15.21 -17.70
N PHE A 314 28.72 14.80 -16.84
CA PHE A 314 27.66 15.65 -16.29
C PHE A 314 28.13 16.53 -15.12
N LYS A 315 29.17 17.35 -15.35
CA LYS A 315 29.81 18.18 -14.32
C LYS A 315 28.89 19.22 -13.68
N GLN A 316 27.84 19.64 -14.39
CA GLN A 316 26.87 20.62 -13.92
C GLN A 316 25.87 20.05 -12.90
N LEU A 317 25.80 18.73 -12.75
CA LEU A 317 24.95 18.07 -11.77
C LEU A 317 25.67 18.02 -10.43
N GLY A 318 25.14 18.69 -9.41
CA GLY A 318 25.65 18.65 -8.04
C GLY A 318 24.58 18.25 -7.04
N LEU A 319 24.96 17.80 -5.84
CA LEU A 319 24.01 17.56 -4.76
C LEU A 319 23.16 18.82 -4.51
N ALA A 320 21.83 18.65 -4.55
CA ALA A 320 20.89 19.74 -4.38
C ALA A 320 21.06 20.41 -3.02
N ASP A 321 21.19 21.73 -3.03
CA ASP A 321 21.41 22.56 -1.85
C ASP A 321 20.12 23.04 -1.17
N ASP A 322 18.98 22.67 -1.74
CA ASP A 322 17.63 23.15 -1.40
C ASP A 322 16.63 22.02 -1.12
N GLU A 323 17.09 20.78 -0.90
CA GLU A 323 16.21 19.61 -0.70
C GLU A 323 16.18 19.08 0.73
N TYR A 324 17.33 18.72 1.29
CA TYR A 324 17.40 18.11 2.61
C TYR A 324 18.06 19.02 3.64
N PRO A 325 17.58 19.02 4.90
CA PRO A 325 18.16 19.83 5.97
C PRO A 325 19.46 19.25 6.55
N THR A 326 19.93 18.13 6.02
CA THR A 326 21.13 17.42 6.48
C THR A 326 22.39 18.14 6.01
N LYS A 327 23.45 18.11 6.83
CA LYS A 327 24.72 18.78 6.49
C LYS A 327 25.39 18.22 5.24
N ASP A 328 25.20 16.93 4.99
CA ASP A 328 25.74 16.19 3.85
C ASP A 328 24.79 16.21 2.63
N ARG A 329 23.64 16.89 2.72
CA ARG A 329 22.60 17.00 1.67
C ARG A 329 21.95 15.68 1.27
N PHE A 330 22.18 14.60 2.03
CA PHE A 330 21.53 13.32 1.83
C PHE A 330 20.14 13.26 2.49
N PRO A 331 19.25 12.35 2.05
CA PRO A 331 18.03 12.05 2.77
C PRO A 331 18.26 11.68 4.25
N LEU A 332 17.21 11.88 5.06
CA LEU A 332 17.24 11.65 6.51
C LEU A 332 17.44 10.17 6.85
N ILE A 333 16.95 9.28 5.99
CA ILE A 333 17.04 7.82 6.12
C ILE A 333 17.38 7.19 4.76
N PRO A 334 17.94 5.98 4.71
CA PRO A 334 18.07 5.23 3.45
C PRO A 334 16.71 4.71 2.98
N TYR A 335 16.62 4.32 1.71
CA TYR A 335 15.50 3.56 1.21
C TYR A 335 15.66 2.06 1.52
N HIS A 336 14.87 1.59 2.48
CA HIS A 336 14.70 0.16 2.76
C HIS A 336 13.61 -0.43 1.86
N ARG A 337 13.97 -1.43 1.03
CA ARG A 337 13.00 -2.18 0.21
C ARG A 337 12.28 -3.28 0.96
N GLU A 338 12.91 -3.82 1.99
CA GLU A 338 12.40 -4.94 2.76
C GLU A 338 12.38 -4.61 4.26
N SER A 339 11.43 -5.23 4.96
CA SER A 339 11.22 -5.11 6.39
C SER A 339 10.90 -6.50 6.98
N ARG A 340 10.82 -6.61 8.29
CA ARG A 340 10.27 -7.77 8.99
C ARG A 340 8.80 -7.95 8.62
N ARG A 341 8.45 -9.09 8.03
CA ARG A 341 7.09 -9.41 7.57
C ARG A 341 6.37 -10.24 8.63
N VAL A 342 5.31 -9.70 9.22
CA VAL A 342 4.62 -10.36 10.34
C VAL A 342 3.95 -11.68 9.92
N LYS A 343 3.81 -12.62 10.85
CA LYS A 343 2.88 -13.75 10.71
C LYS A 343 1.44 -13.27 10.99
N GLY A 344 0.73 -12.89 9.93
CA GLY A 344 -0.64 -12.36 10.03
C GLY A 344 -1.73 -13.44 10.04
N LEU A 345 -2.99 -13.02 10.18
CA LEU A 345 -4.17 -13.91 10.08
C LEU A 345 -4.29 -14.60 8.72
N VAL A 346 -3.78 -13.95 7.68
CA VAL A 346 -3.56 -14.54 6.36
C VAL A 346 -2.20 -14.11 5.85
N ARG A 347 -1.67 -14.86 4.88
CA ARG A 347 -0.46 -14.51 4.16
C ARG A 347 -0.76 -14.46 2.67
N MET A 348 -0.40 -13.35 2.02
CA MET A 348 -0.51 -13.21 0.58
C MET A 348 0.78 -13.69 -0.10
N ASP A 349 0.65 -14.50 -1.15
CA ASP A 349 1.74 -15.06 -1.94
C ASP A 349 1.45 -14.91 -3.46
N ILE A 350 2.36 -15.39 -4.32
CA ILE A 350 2.25 -15.24 -5.77
C ILE A 350 0.93 -15.77 -6.34
N HIS A 351 0.37 -16.84 -5.76
CA HIS A 351 -0.84 -17.46 -6.27
C HIS A 351 -2.03 -16.52 -6.13
N HIS A 352 -2.06 -15.76 -5.02
CA HIS A 352 -3.12 -14.80 -4.71
C HIS A 352 -3.14 -13.62 -5.66
N ILE A 353 -1.97 -13.21 -6.18
CA ILE A 353 -1.88 -12.08 -7.11
C ILE A 353 -1.88 -12.52 -8.57
N ALA A 354 -1.38 -13.71 -8.90
CA ALA A 354 -1.37 -14.23 -10.27
C ALA A 354 -2.74 -14.77 -10.72
N LYS A 355 -3.44 -15.51 -9.84
CA LYS A 355 -4.71 -16.19 -10.14
C LYS A 355 -5.71 -16.07 -8.98
N PRO A 356 -6.08 -14.84 -8.54
CA PRO A 356 -6.86 -14.60 -7.31
C PRO A 356 -8.16 -15.40 -7.22
N PHE A 357 -8.82 -15.63 -8.35
CA PHE A 357 -10.14 -16.26 -8.40
C PHE A 357 -10.13 -17.79 -8.46
N GLN A 358 -8.95 -18.44 -8.47
CA GLN A 358 -8.82 -19.90 -8.60
C GLN A 358 -8.45 -20.59 -7.28
N LEU A 359 -8.24 -19.83 -6.20
CA LEU A 359 -7.78 -20.36 -4.93
C LEU A 359 -8.94 -20.76 -4.01
N ALA A 360 -8.66 -21.76 -3.16
CA ALA A 360 -9.59 -22.20 -2.12
C ALA A 360 -9.84 -21.12 -1.06
N ALA A 361 -8.81 -20.32 -0.73
CA ALA A 361 -8.93 -19.13 0.10
C ALA A 361 -9.10 -17.88 -0.78
N PRO A 362 -10.34 -17.36 -0.97
CA PRO A 362 -10.60 -16.25 -1.88
C PRO A 362 -10.26 -14.90 -1.22
N LEU A 363 -8.97 -14.67 -0.93
CA LEU A 363 -8.49 -13.48 -0.22
C LEU A 363 -8.89 -12.17 -0.91
N TYR A 364 -9.10 -12.19 -2.24
CA TYR A 364 -9.57 -11.03 -3.00
C TYR A 364 -10.88 -10.44 -2.47
N ARG A 365 -11.73 -11.23 -1.79
CA ARG A 365 -12.98 -10.74 -1.17
C ARG A 365 -12.74 -9.78 0.00
N THR A 366 -11.53 -9.81 0.56
CA THR A 366 -11.12 -9.03 1.74
C THR A 366 -10.18 -7.89 1.39
N GLY A 367 -10.05 -7.55 0.10
CA GLY A 367 -9.15 -6.49 -0.39
C GLY A 367 -9.42 -5.13 0.25
N ILE A 368 -8.36 -4.42 0.63
CA ILE A 368 -8.41 -3.08 1.26
C ILE A 368 -7.45 -2.04 0.64
N ALA A 369 -6.57 -2.48 -0.24
CA ALA A 369 -5.62 -1.67 -0.98
C ALA A 369 -5.35 -2.35 -2.31
N VAL A 370 -4.89 -1.61 -3.31
CA VAL A 370 -4.64 -2.13 -4.66
C VAL A 370 -3.24 -1.78 -5.15
N GLY A 371 -2.66 -2.67 -5.96
CA GLY A 371 -1.39 -2.48 -6.62
C GLY A 371 -1.44 -2.97 -8.07
N ASP A 372 -0.64 -2.37 -8.94
CA ASP A 372 -0.65 -2.63 -10.39
C ASP A 372 0.78 -2.70 -10.98
N TYR A 373 1.81 -2.82 -10.14
CA TYR A 373 3.20 -2.90 -10.60
C TYR A 373 3.67 -4.35 -10.65
N PRO A 374 4.57 -4.74 -11.58
CA PRO A 374 5.18 -6.07 -11.57
C PRO A 374 5.94 -6.34 -10.27
N ILE A 375 6.30 -7.59 -10.07
CA ILE A 375 7.20 -7.97 -8.98
C ILE A 375 8.59 -7.51 -9.38
N ASP A 376 9.17 -6.66 -8.52
CA ASP A 376 10.47 -6.04 -8.72
C ASP A 376 11.38 -6.29 -7.52
N HIS A 377 12.29 -7.27 -7.67
CA HIS A 377 13.25 -7.64 -6.63
C HIS A 377 14.64 -7.07 -6.91
N HIS A 378 15.19 -6.39 -5.92
CA HIS A 378 16.57 -5.89 -5.98
C HIS A 378 17.48 -6.78 -5.12
N HIS A 379 18.14 -7.75 -5.75
CA HIS A 379 19.09 -8.65 -5.08
C HIS A 379 20.42 -8.78 -5.84
N LYS A 380 20.67 -7.88 -6.80
CA LYS A 380 21.80 -7.98 -7.72
C LYS A 380 23.14 -7.77 -7.03
N LYS A 381 23.16 -7.14 -5.85
CA LYS A 381 24.41 -6.95 -5.09
C LYS A 381 24.76 -8.12 -4.18
N ASN A 382 23.90 -9.15 -4.07
CA ASN A 382 24.22 -10.40 -3.40
C ASN A 382 24.07 -11.61 -4.35
N PRO A 383 25.17 -12.25 -4.80
CA PRO A 383 25.12 -13.38 -5.73
C PRO A 383 24.48 -14.65 -5.15
N GLU A 384 24.32 -14.75 -3.83
CA GLU A 384 23.65 -15.88 -3.17
C GLU A 384 22.12 -15.81 -3.28
N ALA A 385 21.58 -14.67 -3.72
CA ALA A 385 20.15 -14.51 -3.97
C ALA A 385 19.76 -14.89 -5.41
N PRO A 386 18.50 -15.30 -5.66
CA PRO A 386 18.00 -15.55 -7.01
C PRO A 386 18.12 -14.31 -7.91
N GLN A 387 18.82 -14.46 -9.02
CA GLN A 387 19.11 -13.36 -9.94
C GLN A 387 18.05 -13.17 -11.06
N HIS A 388 16.87 -13.77 -10.93
CA HIS A 388 15.85 -13.84 -12.00
C HIS A 388 14.47 -13.25 -11.62
N LEU A 389 14.36 -12.59 -10.47
CA LEU A 389 13.08 -12.09 -9.92
C LEU A 389 12.80 -10.60 -10.20
N ASP A 390 13.54 -9.99 -11.12
CA ASP A 390 13.52 -8.53 -11.33
C ASP A 390 12.20 -8.00 -11.92
N PHE A 391 11.55 -8.70 -12.85
CA PHE A 391 10.28 -8.23 -13.45
C PHE A 391 9.35 -9.39 -13.76
N TYR A 392 8.79 -9.99 -12.71
CA TYR A 392 7.81 -11.06 -12.87
C TYR A 392 6.40 -10.47 -13.07
N GLY A 393 5.81 -10.73 -14.24
CA GLY A 393 4.51 -10.19 -14.64
C GLY A 393 3.34 -10.86 -13.91
N VAL A 394 2.65 -10.08 -13.09
CA VAL A 394 1.39 -10.43 -12.42
C VAL A 394 0.29 -9.47 -12.89
N PRO A 395 -1.01 -9.78 -12.78
CA PRO A 395 -2.03 -8.75 -12.97
C PRO A 395 -2.04 -7.78 -11.77
N SER A 396 -2.79 -6.69 -11.89
CA SER A 396 -3.05 -5.84 -10.73
C SER A 396 -3.84 -6.60 -9.67
N PHE A 397 -3.55 -6.35 -8.40
CA PHE A 397 -4.01 -7.16 -7.26
C PHE A 397 -4.57 -6.28 -6.15
N ASN A 398 -5.21 -6.92 -5.16
CA ASN A 398 -5.59 -6.27 -3.92
C ASN A 398 -4.92 -6.94 -2.72
N ILE A 399 -4.77 -6.19 -1.62
CA ILE A 399 -4.17 -6.66 -0.37
C ILE A 399 -5.28 -7.01 0.61
N PRO A 400 -5.30 -8.22 1.19
CA PRO A 400 -6.35 -8.66 2.12
C PRO A 400 -6.19 -8.03 3.50
N LEU A 401 -7.31 -7.70 4.16
CA LEU A 401 -7.33 -7.07 5.49
C LEU A 401 -6.55 -7.87 6.56
N GLY A 402 -6.68 -9.20 6.54
CA GLY A 402 -6.02 -10.07 7.52
C GLY A 402 -4.48 -10.05 7.44
N ALA A 403 -3.90 -9.53 6.34
CA ALA A 403 -2.45 -9.39 6.22
C ALA A 403 -1.88 -8.27 7.11
N LEU A 404 -2.73 -7.37 7.61
CA LEU A 404 -2.36 -6.26 8.50
C LEU A 404 -2.46 -6.65 9.97
N ILE A 405 -2.99 -7.83 10.29
CA ILE A 405 -3.35 -8.23 11.66
C ILE A 405 -2.44 -9.37 12.10
N PRO A 406 -1.50 -9.15 13.04
CA PRO A 406 -0.67 -10.20 13.59
C PRO A 406 -1.51 -11.31 14.24
N ALA A 407 -1.24 -12.57 13.91
CA ALA A 407 -1.98 -13.70 14.48
C ALA A 407 -1.65 -13.85 15.97
N ASN A 408 -2.68 -14.06 16.81
CA ASN A 408 -2.58 -14.29 18.26
C ASN A 408 -1.95 -13.15 19.07
N ASN A 409 -1.83 -11.94 18.51
CA ASN A 409 -1.20 -10.78 19.16
C ASN A 409 -2.14 -9.56 19.10
N PRO A 410 -3.10 -9.44 20.03
CA PRO A 410 -4.11 -8.38 20.00
C PRO A 410 -3.55 -7.01 20.40
N GLY A 411 -4.21 -5.95 19.94
CA GLY A 411 -3.87 -4.56 20.28
C GLY A 411 -2.84 -3.91 19.33
N ILE A 412 -2.41 -4.65 18.30
CA ILE A 412 -1.49 -4.16 17.28
C ILE A 412 -1.98 -4.48 15.86
N ILE A 413 -1.70 -3.56 14.96
CA ILE A 413 -1.89 -3.67 13.50
C ILE A 413 -0.52 -3.34 12.88
N VAL A 414 -0.16 -4.01 11.80
CA VAL A 414 1.05 -3.69 11.02
C VAL A 414 0.69 -2.97 9.73
N ALA A 415 1.56 -2.07 9.33
CA ALA A 415 1.47 -1.39 8.05
C ALA A 415 2.85 -1.40 7.36
N GLU A 416 3.00 -0.57 6.34
CA GLU A 416 4.25 -0.42 5.59
C GLU A 416 4.70 -1.77 4.98
N LYS A 417 6.01 -2.00 4.91
CA LYS A 417 6.62 -3.22 4.37
C LYS A 417 6.47 -4.44 5.30
N SER A 418 5.87 -4.28 6.49
CA SER A 418 5.77 -5.31 7.52
C SER A 418 4.51 -6.17 7.47
N ILE A 419 3.62 -5.92 6.51
CA ILE A 419 2.43 -6.75 6.29
C ILE A 419 2.77 -8.22 6.00
N SER A 420 1.83 -9.12 6.27
CA SER A 420 1.97 -10.57 6.10
C SER A 420 1.89 -10.98 4.63
N VAL A 421 3.04 -10.98 3.97
CA VAL A 421 3.22 -11.38 2.56
C VAL A 421 4.47 -12.26 2.41
N SER A 422 4.57 -13.02 1.33
CA SER A 422 5.84 -13.67 0.94
C SER A 422 6.90 -12.65 0.54
N ASN A 423 8.18 -13.04 0.59
CA ASN A 423 9.26 -12.21 0.05
C ASN A 423 9.00 -11.86 -1.42
N VAL A 424 8.58 -12.84 -2.22
CA VAL A 424 8.27 -12.65 -3.65
C VAL A 424 7.24 -11.53 -3.83
N VAL A 425 6.12 -11.59 -3.10
CA VAL A 425 5.05 -10.58 -3.17
C VAL A 425 5.47 -9.23 -2.58
N ASN A 426 6.36 -9.20 -1.58
CA ASN A 426 6.90 -7.96 -1.04
C ASN A 426 7.55 -7.08 -2.12
N GLY A 427 8.15 -7.69 -3.16
CA GLY A 427 8.74 -6.99 -4.31
C GLY A 427 7.75 -6.14 -5.12
N THR A 428 6.44 -6.30 -4.94
CA THR A 428 5.42 -5.41 -5.52
C THR A 428 4.63 -4.63 -4.47
N THR A 429 4.33 -5.21 -3.30
CA THR A 429 3.52 -4.50 -2.28
C THR A 429 4.25 -3.35 -1.59
N ARG A 430 5.59 -3.30 -1.65
CA ARG A 430 6.43 -2.29 -1.00
C ARG A 430 6.35 -0.88 -1.61
N LEU A 431 5.70 -0.72 -2.77
CA LEU A 431 5.72 0.54 -3.50
C LEU A 431 4.95 1.66 -2.79
N GLN A 432 5.37 2.89 -3.05
CA GLN A 432 4.96 4.11 -2.37
C GLN A 432 3.45 4.33 -2.37
N ALA A 433 2.81 4.17 -3.54
CA ALA A 433 1.36 4.31 -3.66
C ALA A 433 0.65 3.24 -2.83
N ILE A 434 1.14 2.01 -2.85
CA ILE A 434 0.54 0.87 -2.15
C ILE A 434 0.73 1.03 -0.63
N ALA A 435 1.89 1.49 -0.17
CA ALA A 435 2.15 1.78 1.24
C ALA A 435 1.20 2.86 1.79
N LEU A 436 0.89 3.91 1.03
CA LEU A 436 -0.12 4.89 1.44
C LEU A 436 -1.51 4.25 1.60
N LEU A 437 -1.88 3.32 0.71
CA LEU A 437 -3.16 2.61 0.78
C LEU A 437 -3.21 1.60 1.94
N ILE A 438 -2.13 0.86 2.18
CA ILE A 438 -1.97 -0.01 3.36
C ILE A 438 -2.16 0.81 4.63
N GLY A 439 -1.51 1.98 4.70
CA GLY A 439 -1.65 2.91 5.81
C GLY A 439 -3.09 3.36 6.03
N GLN A 440 -3.76 3.84 4.98
CA GLN A 440 -5.17 4.23 5.05
C GLN A 440 -6.06 3.08 5.56
N ALA A 441 -5.83 1.85 5.10
CA ALA A 441 -6.56 0.67 5.58
C ALA A 441 -6.26 0.36 7.06
N ALA A 442 -4.98 0.43 7.49
CA ALA A 442 -4.58 0.25 8.88
C ALA A 442 -5.24 1.29 9.80
N GLY A 443 -5.27 2.56 9.39
CA GLY A 443 -5.94 3.64 10.12
C GLY A 443 -7.46 3.40 10.23
N THR A 444 -8.09 2.95 9.14
CA THR A 444 -9.51 2.59 9.11
C THR A 444 -9.83 1.45 10.08
N LEU A 445 -9.02 0.39 10.05
CA LEU A 445 -9.16 -0.76 10.93
C LEU A 445 -8.98 -0.35 12.40
N ALA A 446 -7.92 0.39 12.73
CA ALA A 446 -7.62 0.82 14.10
C ALA A 446 -8.69 1.72 14.68
N ALA A 447 -9.17 2.72 13.91
CA ALA A 447 -10.23 3.61 14.36
C ALA A 447 -11.55 2.85 14.58
N THR A 448 -11.88 1.90 13.71
CA THR A 448 -13.08 1.07 13.86
C THR A 448 -12.98 0.18 15.10
N ALA A 449 -11.85 -0.50 15.30
CA ALA A 449 -11.58 -1.33 16.47
C ALA A 449 -11.64 -0.51 17.78
N ALA A 450 -11.01 0.66 17.81
CA ALA A 450 -10.99 1.55 18.96
C ALA A 450 -12.38 2.13 19.30
N LYS A 451 -13.18 2.47 18.27
CA LYS A 451 -14.55 2.97 18.43
C LYS A 451 -15.49 1.90 18.95
N GLU A 452 -15.37 0.67 18.45
CA GLU A 452 -16.21 -0.47 18.86
C GLU A 452 -15.69 -1.15 20.14
N ASN A 453 -14.53 -0.73 20.65
CA ASN A 453 -13.86 -1.32 21.81
C ASN A 453 -13.65 -2.84 21.66
N ILE A 454 -13.25 -3.25 20.47
CA ILE A 454 -12.91 -4.63 20.12
C ILE A 454 -11.49 -4.72 19.59
N SER A 455 -10.95 -5.93 19.55
CA SER A 455 -9.67 -6.21 18.94
C SER A 455 -9.77 -6.22 17.40
N ALA A 456 -8.67 -5.88 16.72
CA ALA A 456 -8.65 -5.67 15.28
C ALA A 456 -9.12 -6.89 14.48
N GLU A 457 -8.81 -8.11 14.94
CA GLU A 457 -9.23 -9.36 14.31
C GLU A 457 -10.75 -9.57 14.32
N LYS A 458 -11.48 -8.91 15.22
CA LYS A 458 -12.95 -9.00 15.34
C LYS A 458 -13.69 -7.95 14.50
N VAL A 459 -12.98 -6.97 13.95
CA VAL A 459 -13.60 -5.96 13.09
C VAL A 459 -14.10 -6.61 11.80
N SER A 460 -15.35 -6.32 11.42
CA SER A 460 -15.93 -6.78 10.16
C SER A 460 -15.13 -6.25 8.97
N VAL A 461 -14.70 -7.16 8.09
CA VAL A 461 -14.07 -6.83 6.80
C VAL A 461 -14.94 -5.87 5.99
N ARG A 462 -16.26 -6.10 5.95
CA ARG A 462 -17.21 -5.26 5.20
C ARG A 462 -17.31 -3.85 5.76
N LYS A 463 -17.23 -3.66 7.08
CA LYS A 463 -17.19 -2.31 7.68
C LYS A 463 -15.97 -1.53 7.23
N VAL A 464 -14.79 -2.16 7.26
CA VAL A 464 -13.53 -1.51 6.81
C VAL A 464 -13.60 -1.17 5.33
N GLN A 465 -14.03 -2.11 4.48
CA GLN A 465 -14.15 -1.87 3.04
C GLN A 465 -15.16 -0.77 2.70
N ASN A 466 -16.32 -0.70 3.38
CA ASN A 466 -17.27 0.40 3.17
C ASN A 466 -16.67 1.76 3.57
N ALA A 467 -15.97 1.84 4.70
CA ALA A 467 -15.31 3.07 5.14
C ALA A 467 -14.22 3.52 4.15
N LEU A 468 -13.48 2.57 3.57
CA LEU A 468 -12.50 2.85 2.52
C LEU A 468 -13.17 3.40 1.25
N LEU A 469 -14.23 2.76 0.76
CA LEU A 469 -15.00 3.23 -0.40
C LEU A 469 -15.56 4.65 -0.21
N GLN A 470 -16.04 4.98 1.00
CA GLN A 470 -16.50 6.33 1.35
C GLN A 470 -15.40 7.39 1.29
N THR A 471 -14.14 6.97 1.35
CA THR A 471 -12.95 7.83 1.21
C THR A 471 -12.25 7.62 -0.13
N ASN A 472 -13.00 7.20 -1.16
CA ASN A 472 -12.54 7.03 -2.54
C ASN A 472 -11.40 6.00 -2.70
N ALA A 473 -11.24 5.07 -1.75
CA ALA A 473 -10.27 3.99 -1.86
C ALA A 473 -10.82 2.81 -2.65
N TYR A 474 -9.96 2.21 -3.47
CA TYR A 474 -10.25 1.02 -4.26
C TYR A 474 -10.05 -0.22 -3.38
N ILE A 475 -10.99 -1.16 -3.47
CA ILE A 475 -10.89 -2.49 -2.83
C ILE A 475 -10.68 -3.61 -3.86
N MET A 476 -10.95 -3.33 -5.13
CA MET A 476 -10.70 -4.16 -6.30
C MET A 476 -9.90 -3.36 -7.33
N PRO A 477 -8.90 -3.96 -8.00
CA PRO A 477 -7.98 -3.25 -8.89
C PRO A 477 -8.55 -3.07 -10.31
N TYR A 478 -9.82 -2.68 -10.44
CA TYR A 478 -10.47 -2.54 -11.74
C TYR A 478 -10.02 -1.28 -12.47
N PHE A 479 -9.26 -1.49 -13.53
CA PHE A 479 -8.64 -0.44 -14.34
C PHE A 479 -9.65 0.34 -15.20
N ASP A 480 -10.61 -0.37 -15.78
CA ASP A 480 -11.59 0.10 -16.77
C ASP A 480 -12.86 0.70 -16.16
N VAL A 481 -12.93 0.81 -14.82
CA VAL A 481 -13.98 1.53 -14.10
C VAL A 481 -13.30 2.54 -13.16
N PRO A 482 -13.01 3.75 -13.64
CA PRO A 482 -12.27 4.74 -12.85
C PRO A 482 -13.11 5.30 -11.70
N LEU A 483 -12.45 5.91 -10.72
CA LEU A 483 -13.09 6.54 -9.56
C LEU A 483 -14.17 7.56 -9.93
N SER A 484 -14.00 8.27 -11.04
CA SER A 484 -14.97 9.25 -11.55
C SER A 484 -16.23 8.63 -12.14
N HIS A 485 -16.25 7.31 -12.35
CA HIS A 485 -17.41 6.62 -12.91
C HIS A 485 -18.56 6.62 -11.89
N PRO A 486 -19.80 6.99 -12.26
CA PRO A 486 -20.92 7.13 -11.31
C PRO A 486 -21.31 5.83 -10.59
N HIS A 487 -20.87 4.69 -11.11
CA HIS A 487 -21.13 3.36 -10.55
C HIS A 487 -19.88 2.67 -10.01
N PHE A 488 -18.79 3.42 -9.78
CA PHE A 488 -17.54 2.91 -9.22
C PHE A 488 -17.78 2.02 -7.99
N GLU A 489 -18.51 2.51 -6.99
CA GLU A 489 -18.74 1.78 -5.74
C GLU A 489 -19.49 0.45 -5.96
N ALA A 490 -20.51 0.44 -6.83
CA ALA A 490 -21.26 -0.77 -7.14
C ALA A 490 -20.36 -1.85 -7.77
N VAL A 491 -19.50 -1.46 -8.72
CA VAL A 491 -18.56 -2.37 -9.37
C VAL A 491 -17.53 -2.91 -8.37
N GLN A 492 -16.99 -2.05 -7.50
CA GLN A 492 -16.04 -2.45 -6.46
C GLN A 492 -16.66 -3.47 -5.50
N LYS A 493 -17.86 -3.19 -5.00
CA LYS A 493 -18.61 -4.08 -4.09
C LYS A 493 -18.91 -5.43 -4.74
N ILE A 494 -19.46 -5.42 -5.95
CA ILE A 494 -19.78 -6.66 -6.68
C ILE A 494 -18.52 -7.47 -6.96
N GLY A 495 -17.43 -6.83 -7.39
CA GLY A 495 -16.15 -7.52 -7.57
C GLY A 495 -15.64 -8.21 -6.30
N ALA A 496 -15.74 -7.54 -5.15
CA ALA A 496 -15.33 -8.07 -3.85
C ALA A 496 -16.23 -9.20 -3.32
N THR A 497 -17.34 -9.52 -3.99
CA THR A 497 -18.13 -10.73 -3.70
C THR A 497 -17.62 -11.95 -4.47
N GLY A 498 -16.91 -11.74 -5.58
CA GLY A 498 -16.57 -12.77 -6.57
C GLY A 498 -17.68 -13.00 -7.60
N ILE A 499 -18.68 -12.13 -7.64
CA ILE A 499 -19.69 -12.05 -8.70
C ILE A 499 -19.15 -11.17 -9.82
N LEU A 500 -19.26 -11.65 -11.08
CA LEU A 500 -18.68 -10.97 -12.25
C LEU A 500 -17.17 -10.77 -12.07
N LYS A 501 -16.44 -11.87 -11.87
CA LYS A 501 -14.97 -11.83 -11.68
C LYS A 501 -14.28 -11.06 -12.80
N GLY A 502 -13.26 -10.29 -12.43
CA GLY A 502 -12.44 -9.56 -13.40
C GLY A 502 -11.44 -10.46 -14.12
N GLN A 503 -10.80 -9.91 -15.13
CA GLN A 503 -9.75 -10.56 -15.90
C GLN A 503 -8.42 -9.84 -15.68
N GLY A 504 -7.47 -10.52 -15.03
CA GLY A 504 -6.10 -10.04 -14.87
C GLY A 504 -5.30 -10.15 -16.17
N VAL A 505 -4.56 -9.09 -16.50
CA VAL A 505 -3.68 -8.99 -17.67
C VAL A 505 -2.38 -8.30 -17.25
N PRO A 506 -1.25 -9.02 -17.17
CA PRO A 506 0.08 -8.39 -17.02
C PRO A 506 0.35 -7.47 -18.22
N THR A 507 0.75 -6.22 -18.00
CA THR A 507 0.94 -5.24 -19.09
C THR A 507 2.16 -4.36 -18.79
N GLY A 508 3.35 -4.84 -19.16
CA GLY A 508 4.61 -4.12 -18.94
C GLY A 508 4.76 -3.67 -17.48
N TRP A 509 4.86 -2.37 -17.26
CA TRP A 509 5.04 -1.71 -15.95
C TRP A 509 3.73 -1.33 -15.24
N ALA A 510 2.59 -1.60 -15.87
CA ALA A 510 1.27 -1.19 -15.38
C ALA A 510 0.27 -2.33 -15.63
N ASN A 511 0.34 -3.33 -14.75
CA ASN A 511 -0.55 -4.48 -14.73
C ASN A 511 -2.00 -4.05 -14.62
N ARG A 512 -2.91 -4.85 -15.17
CA ARG A 512 -4.33 -4.46 -15.22
C ARG A 512 -5.22 -5.61 -14.81
N THR A 513 -6.37 -5.26 -14.26
CA THR A 513 -7.49 -6.16 -14.06
C THR A 513 -8.71 -5.46 -14.61
N TYR A 514 -9.33 -6.08 -15.61
CA TYR A 514 -10.50 -5.53 -16.30
C TYR A 514 -11.78 -6.09 -15.70
N PHE A 515 -12.72 -5.22 -15.39
CA PHE A 515 -14.08 -5.60 -15.04
C PHE A 515 -14.93 -5.89 -16.27
N HIS A 516 -14.59 -5.30 -17.43
CA HIS A 516 -15.34 -5.34 -18.69
C HIS A 516 -16.78 -4.81 -18.56
N PRO A 517 -16.97 -3.53 -18.19
CA PRO A 517 -18.30 -2.99 -17.85
C PRO A 517 -19.33 -3.15 -18.97
N ASP A 518 -18.92 -2.96 -20.22
CA ASP A 518 -19.82 -2.98 -21.40
C ASP A 518 -20.04 -4.39 -21.99
N SER A 519 -19.31 -5.39 -21.50
CA SER A 519 -19.53 -6.77 -21.95
C SER A 519 -20.83 -7.33 -21.39
N LEU A 520 -21.53 -8.14 -22.17
CA LEU A 520 -22.77 -8.78 -21.74
C LEU A 520 -22.50 -9.86 -20.68
N VAL A 521 -23.42 -9.98 -19.72
CA VAL A 521 -23.36 -11.04 -18.70
C VAL A 521 -23.64 -12.39 -19.36
N LYS A 522 -22.66 -13.28 -19.28
CA LYS A 522 -22.80 -14.69 -19.70
C LYS A 522 -23.42 -15.49 -18.57
N ARG A 523 -24.52 -16.18 -18.86
CA ARG A 523 -25.33 -16.88 -17.84
C ARG A 523 -24.57 -18.01 -17.16
N THR A 524 -23.74 -18.75 -17.90
CA THR A 524 -22.94 -19.87 -17.38
C THR A 524 -21.83 -19.42 -16.43
N GLU A 525 -21.17 -18.30 -16.72
CA GLU A 525 -20.17 -17.69 -15.84
C GLU A 525 -20.85 -17.13 -14.58
N LEU A 526 -21.98 -16.42 -14.76
CA LEU A 526 -22.75 -15.88 -13.64
C LEU A 526 -23.22 -16.98 -12.68
N ALA A 527 -23.73 -18.11 -13.19
CA ALA A 527 -24.18 -19.22 -12.35
C ALA A 527 -23.05 -19.77 -11.45
N LYS A 528 -21.83 -19.89 -11.98
CA LYS A 528 -20.64 -20.33 -11.21
C LYS A 528 -20.26 -19.29 -10.15
N ASP A 529 -20.28 -18.03 -10.52
CA ASP A 529 -19.90 -16.92 -9.64
C ASP A 529 -20.91 -16.71 -8.49
N MET A 530 -22.19 -16.95 -8.76
CA MET A 530 -23.29 -16.78 -7.82
C MET A 530 -23.46 -17.96 -6.87
N ALA A 531 -22.96 -19.16 -7.20
CA ALA A 531 -23.15 -20.38 -6.42
C ALA A 531 -22.85 -20.25 -4.90
N PRO A 532 -21.86 -19.46 -4.44
CA PRO A 532 -21.63 -19.23 -3.01
C PRO A 532 -22.73 -18.43 -2.29
N TYR A 533 -23.60 -17.75 -3.03
CA TYR A 533 -24.69 -16.91 -2.51
C TYR A 533 -26.06 -17.51 -2.83
N PHE A 534 -26.24 -18.00 -4.05
CA PHE A 534 -27.51 -18.47 -4.59
C PHE A 534 -27.29 -19.37 -5.82
N LEU A 535 -27.98 -20.51 -5.87
CA LEU A 535 -27.93 -21.41 -7.04
C LEU A 535 -28.90 -20.92 -8.13
N ILE A 536 -28.35 -20.51 -9.27
CA ILE A 536 -29.13 -20.13 -10.44
C ILE A 536 -29.43 -21.39 -11.27
N GLN A 537 -30.71 -21.67 -11.54
CA GLN A 537 -31.11 -22.77 -12.41
C GLN A 537 -30.69 -22.53 -13.87
N ASP A 538 -30.10 -23.54 -14.51
CA ASP A 538 -29.82 -23.48 -15.94
C ASP A 538 -31.13 -23.60 -16.76
N ASN A 539 -31.29 -22.70 -17.73
CA ASN A 539 -32.42 -22.62 -18.64
C ASN A 539 -31.94 -22.54 -20.11
N HIS A 540 -30.67 -22.85 -20.35
CA HIS A 540 -29.99 -22.82 -21.66
C HIS A 540 -29.89 -21.45 -22.35
N GLN A 541 -30.29 -20.34 -21.72
CA GLN A 541 -30.04 -19.01 -22.25
C GLN A 541 -28.54 -18.65 -22.15
N GLN A 542 -27.96 -18.11 -23.23
CA GLN A 542 -26.56 -17.69 -23.22
C GLN A 542 -26.32 -16.38 -22.46
N LYS A 543 -27.29 -15.46 -22.51
CA LYS A 543 -27.20 -14.10 -21.94
C LYS A 543 -28.26 -13.93 -20.84
N VAL A 544 -28.01 -12.99 -19.93
CA VAL A 544 -28.97 -12.63 -18.88
C VAL A 544 -29.74 -11.40 -19.31
N THR A 545 -31.06 -11.52 -19.50
CA THR A 545 -31.94 -10.38 -19.75
C THR A 545 -32.30 -9.65 -18.46
N LEU A 546 -32.81 -8.42 -18.55
CA LEU A 546 -33.29 -7.70 -17.38
C LEU A 546 -34.38 -8.47 -16.61
N SER A 547 -35.36 -9.05 -17.31
CA SER A 547 -36.43 -9.84 -16.68
C SER A 547 -35.85 -11.06 -15.93
N ALA A 548 -34.86 -11.74 -16.52
CA ALA A 548 -34.18 -12.86 -15.88
C ALA A 548 -33.35 -12.43 -14.65
N ALA A 549 -32.70 -11.26 -14.71
CA ALA A 549 -32.00 -10.69 -13.56
C ALA A 549 -32.97 -10.33 -12.42
N ILE A 550 -34.15 -9.78 -12.74
CA ILE A 550 -35.22 -9.51 -11.77
C ILE A 550 -35.68 -10.81 -11.10
N ASP A 551 -35.85 -11.89 -11.87
CA ASP A 551 -36.21 -13.20 -11.31
C ASP A 551 -35.14 -13.72 -10.33
N ILE A 552 -33.85 -13.59 -10.69
CA ILE A 552 -32.73 -13.94 -9.80
C ILE A 552 -32.80 -13.12 -8.50
N ILE A 553 -32.99 -11.81 -8.59
CA ILE A 553 -33.09 -10.89 -7.45
C ILE A 553 -34.26 -11.28 -6.53
N MET A 554 -35.44 -11.54 -7.09
CA MET A 554 -36.59 -11.95 -6.30
C MET A 554 -36.36 -13.28 -5.58
N GLN A 555 -35.71 -14.25 -6.23
CA GLN A 555 -35.38 -15.54 -5.62
C GLN A 555 -34.35 -15.39 -4.49
N MET A 556 -33.31 -14.58 -4.70
CA MET A 556 -32.33 -14.26 -3.66
C MET A 556 -32.98 -13.56 -2.47
N ALA A 557 -33.85 -12.58 -2.71
CA ALA A 557 -34.58 -11.90 -1.66
C ALA A 557 -35.48 -12.85 -0.87
N LYS A 558 -36.17 -13.78 -1.56
CA LYS A 558 -36.98 -14.82 -0.91
C LYS A 558 -36.12 -15.72 0.00
N GLN A 559 -34.93 -16.12 -0.45
CA GLN A 559 -34.01 -16.91 0.36
C GLN A 559 -33.50 -16.12 1.58
N ALA A 560 -33.12 -14.86 1.38
CA ALA A 560 -32.58 -14.00 2.44
C ALA A 560 -33.61 -13.67 3.53
N LEU A 561 -34.89 -13.51 3.16
CA LEU A 561 -35.96 -13.11 4.08
C LEU A 561 -36.67 -14.28 4.78
N GLY A 562 -36.41 -15.51 4.35
CA GLY A 562 -37.13 -16.70 4.84
C GLY A 562 -38.61 -16.75 4.40
N LEU A 563 -39.20 -17.95 4.48
CA LEU A 563 -40.55 -18.24 3.96
C LEU A 563 -41.68 -17.43 4.62
N ASN A 564 -41.50 -16.96 5.87
CA ASN A 564 -42.55 -16.33 6.67
C ASN A 564 -42.82 -14.84 6.33
N HIS A 565 -41.88 -14.14 5.68
CA HIS A 565 -42.07 -12.74 5.28
C HIS A 565 -42.95 -12.57 4.03
N GLN A 566 -43.27 -13.66 3.31
CA GLN A 566 -44.02 -13.60 2.04
C GLN A 566 -45.51 -13.23 2.18
N LYS A 567 -46.09 -13.25 3.40
CA LYS A 567 -47.54 -13.05 3.57
C LYS A 567 -48.01 -11.59 3.62
N ASN A 568 -47.11 -10.61 3.79
CA ASN A 568 -47.52 -9.26 4.20
C ASN A 568 -47.42 -8.12 3.16
N ASN A 569 -47.08 -8.37 1.89
CA ASN A 569 -47.06 -7.31 0.84
C ASN A 569 -46.22 -6.05 1.16
N GLN A 570 -45.36 -6.10 2.18
CA GLN A 570 -44.57 -4.97 2.68
C GLN A 570 -43.25 -4.84 1.89
N LYS A 571 -42.77 -3.61 1.71
CA LYS A 571 -41.43 -3.38 1.18
C LYS A 571 -40.40 -3.84 2.22
N VAL A 572 -39.35 -4.52 1.76
CA VAL A 572 -38.31 -5.05 2.65
C VAL A 572 -36.96 -4.44 2.30
N GLN A 573 -36.18 -4.15 3.32
CA GLN A 573 -34.90 -3.45 3.21
C GLN A 573 -33.76 -4.47 3.35
N LEU A 574 -33.35 -5.05 2.21
CA LEU A 574 -32.14 -5.87 2.13
C LEU A 574 -30.90 -5.01 1.83
N ASN A 575 -31.09 -3.93 1.07
CA ASN A 575 -30.11 -2.86 0.93
C ASN A 575 -30.45 -1.72 1.92
N PRO A 576 -29.51 -1.24 2.75
CA PRO A 576 -29.77 -0.17 3.72
C PRO A 576 -30.31 1.14 3.12
N ASN A 577 -30.12 1.37 1.83
CA ASN A 577 -30.48 2.62 1.17
C ASN A 577 -31.80 2.54 0.39
N HIS A 578 -32.36 1.34 0.17
CA HIS A 578 -33.53 1.16 -0.70
C HIS A 578 -34.49 0.10 -0.18
N SER A 579 -35.79 0.30 -0.45
CA SER A 579 -36.85 -0.61 -0.04
C SER A 579 -37.64 -1.10 -1.25
N TRP A 580 -37.63 -2.41 -1.48
CA TRP A 580 -38.14 -3.05 -2.69
C TRP A 580 -39.28 -4.03 -2.36
N ASN A 581 -40.23 -4.18 -3.28
CA ASN A 581 -41.32 -5.15 -3.16
C ASN A 581 -40.97 -6.45 -3.90
N TYR A 582 -40.32 -7.39 -3.22
CA TYR A 582 -39.91 -8.66 -3.84
C TYR A 582 -41.03 -9.71 -3.93
N SER A 583 -42.24 -9.42 -3.44
CA SER A 583 -43.37 -10.36 -3.49
C SER A 583 -44.14 -10.32 -4.80
N ASP A 584 -44.00 -9.25 -5.59
CA ASP A 584 -44.69 -9.03 -6.86
C ASP A 584 -43.72 -8.55 -7.94
N LYS A 585 -43.50 -9.39 -8.97
CA LYS A 585 -42.58 -9.10 -10.07
C LYS A 585 -42.94 -7.80 -10.79
N LYS A 586 -44.24 -7.54 -11.02
CA LYS A 586 -44.67 -6.33 -11.73
C LYS A 586 -44.33 -5.07 -10.94
N ARG A 587 -44.52 -5.11 -9.61
CA ARG A 587 -44.16 -3.99 -8.73
C ARG A 587 -42.66 -3.76 -8.68
N VAL A 588 -41.86 -4.81 -8.48
CA VAL A 588 -40.39 -4.62 -8.45
C VAL A 588 -39.87 -4.12 -9.79
N THR A 589 -40.40 -4.62 -10.92
CA THR A 589 -40.05 -4.12 -12.26
C THR A 589 -40.35 -2.64 -12.41
N GLN A 590 -41.52 -2.16 -11.96
CA GLN A 590 -41.86 -0.73 -12.00
C GLN A 590 -40.94 0.12 -11.11
N GLN A 591 -40.58 -0.38 -9.93
CA GLN A 591 -39.62 0.29 -9.05
C GLN A 591 -38.24 0.36 -9.70
N ILE A 592 -37.79 -0.73 -10.32
CA ILE A 592 -36.51 -0.81 -11.02
C ILE A 592 -36.52 0.13 -12.22
N GLN A 593 -37.59 0.17 -13.02
CA GLN A 593 -37.72 1.12 -14.14
C GLN A 593 -37.55 2.57 -13.69
N THR A 594 -38.18 2.94 -12.57
CA THR A 594 -38.05 4.28 -11.98
C THR A 594 -36.62 4.56 -11.51
N ALA A 595 -35.96 3.57 -10.92
CA ALA A 595 -34.59 3.68 -10.45
C ALA A 595 -33.55 3.68 -11.58
N TRP A 596 -33.80 2.93 -12.66
CA TRP A 596 -32.95 2.79 -13.84
C TRP A 596 -32.61 4.14 -14.47
N SER A 597 -33.63 4.98 -14.64
CA SER A 597 -33.46 6.35 -15.13
C SER A 597 -32.64 7.21 -14.17
N LYS A 598 -32.79 7.02 -12.85
CA LYS A 598 -32.00 7.75 -11.83
C LYS A 598 -30.54 7.28 -11.80
N TRP A 599 -30.31 5.99 -12.05
CA TRP A 599 -28.98 5.42 -12.23
C TRP A 599 -28.35 5.81 -13.56
N LYS A 600 -29.10 6.44 -14.49
CA LYS A 600 -28.61 6.85 -15.81
C LYS A 600 -28.10 5.69 -16.66
N LEU A 601 -28.73 4.51 -16.54
CA LEU A 601 -28.40 3.32 -17.34
C LEU A 601 -29.04 3.31 -18.73
N GLY A 602 -29.72 4.40 -19.13
CA GLY A 602 -30.25 4.57 -20.48
C GLY A 602 -31.54 3.78 -20.74
N TYR A 603 -31.56 3.02 -21.84
CA TYR A 603 -32.73 2.30 -22.33
C TYR A 603 -33.22 1.25 -21.32
N PHE A 604 -34.53 1.04 -21.26
CA PHE A 604 -35.17 0.08 -20.36
C PHE A 604 -36.16 -0.79 -21.13
N ASP A 605 -35.87 -2.08 -21.22
CA ASP A 605 -36.75 -3.12 -21.74
C ASP A 605 -36.49 -4.42 -21.00
N GLU A 606 -37.55 -5.15 -20.63
CA GLU A 606 -37.42 -6.37 -19.85
C GLU A 606 -36.65 -7.48 -20.59
N GLN A 607 -36.65 -7.49 -21.92
CA GLN A 607 -35.96 -8.48 -22.74
C GLN A 607 -34.54 -8.07 -23.15
N MET A 608 -34.10 -6.84 -22.82
CA MET A 608 -32.75 -6.41 -23.18
C MET A 608 -31.70 -7.25 -22.43
N PRO A 609 -30.62 -7.69 -23.11
CA PRO A 609 -29.50 -8.33 -22.44
C PRO A 609 -28.76 -7.31 -21.59
N LEU A 610 -28.37 -7.71 -20.38
CA LEU A 610 -27.63 -6.83 -19.48
C LEU A 610 -26.12 -6.89 -19.73
N THR A 611 -25.51 -5.71 -19.73
CA THR A 611 -24.07 -5.55 -19.53
C THR A 611 -23.68 -5.92 -18.09
N ARG A 612 -22.39 -6.19 -17.88
CA ARG A 612 -21.83 -6.48 -16.56
C ARG A 612 -21.98 -5.29 -15.60
N LEU A 613 -21.82 -4.06 -16.11
CA LEU A 613 -22.05 -2.85 -15.33
C LEU A 613 -23.51 -2.74 -14.86
N GLU A 614 -24.46 -2.85 -15.78
CA GLU A 614 -25.89 -2.76 -15.46
C GLU A 614 -26.32 -3.81 -14.46
N PHE A 615 -25.87 -5.07 -14.65
CA PHE A 615 -26.16 -6.15 -13.70
C PHE A 615 -25.53 -5.88 -12.32
N ALA A 616 -24.30 -5.37 -12.27
CA ALA A 616 -23.65 -5.01 -11.01
C ALA A 616 -24.39 -3.90 -10.26
N VAL A 617 -24.80 -2.83 -10.97
CA VAL A 617 -25.59 -1.73 -10.38
C VAL A 617 -26.92 -2.24 -9.87
N LEU A 618 -27.63 -3.01 -10.68
CA LEU A 618 -28.93 -3.59 -10.34
C LEU A 618 -28.82 -4.48 -9.09
N LEU A 619 -27.86 -5.41 -9.06
CA LEU A 619 -27.69 -6.35 -7.95
C LEU A 619 -27.24 -5.64 -6.67
N ASN A 620 -26.32 -4.68 -6.76
CA ASN A 620 -25.87 -3.88 -5.63
C ASN A 620 -27.02 -3.06 -5.03
N ALA A 621 -27.82 -2.38 -5.86
CA ALA A 621 -28.90 -1.50 -5.37
C ALA A 621 -30.11 -2.27 -4.81
N THR A 622 -30.33 -3.51 -5.26
CA THR A 622 -31.47 -4.33 -4.85
C THR A 622 -31.14 -5.27 -3.71
N ILE A 623 -30.14 -6.15 -3.85
CA ILE A 623 -29.81 -7.19 -2.87
C ILE A 623 -28.61 -6.82 -2.00
N ASP A 624 -27.64 -6.09 -2.57
CA ASP A 624 -26.36 -5.79 -1.91
C ASP A 624 -25.69 -7.04 -1.33
N PRO A 625 -25.33 -8.04 -2.16
CA PRO A 625 -24.71 -9.28 -1.68
C PRO A 625 -23.41 -9.04 -0.92
N PHE A 626 -22.76 -7.90 -1.14
CA PHE A 626 -21.56 -7.48 -0.45
C PHE A 626 -21.81 -7.22 1.04
N ASN A 627 -22.88 -6.50 1.39
CA ASN A 627 -23.24 -6.24 2.79
C ASN A 627 -24.15 -7.33 3.40
N LEU A 628 -24.93 -8.00 2.57
CA LEU A 628 -25.84 -9.08 3.01
C LEU A 628 -25.08 -10.26 3.63
N LYS A 629 -23.87 -10.53 3.14
CA LYS A 629 -23.02 -11.63 3.62
C LYS A 629 -21.70 -11.11 4.15
N GLN A 630 -21.39 -11.50 5.39
CA GLN A 630 -20.08 -11.24 5.97
C GLN A 630 -19.04 -12.21 5.40
N VAL A 631 -17.77 -11.81 5.50
CA VAL A 631 -16.64 -12.67 5.17
C VAL A 631 -15.66 -12.67 6.33
N ASN A 632 -15.05 -13.82 6.60
CA ASN A 632 -13.91 -13.88 7.51
C ASN A 632 -12.62 -13.39 6.81
N HIS A 633 -11.50 -13.36 7.53
CA HIS A 633 -10.21 -12.89 6.99
C HIS A 633 -9.65 -13.79 5.86
N GLN A 634 -10.11 -15.03 5.74
CA GLN A 634 -9.78 -15.95 4.65
C GLN A 634 -10.66 -15.75 3.40
N GLY A 635 -11.62 -14.81 3.45
CA GLY A 635 -12.56 -14.53 2.36
C GLY A 635 -13.72 -15.53 2.26
N THR A 636 -13.82 -16.48 3.19
CA THR A 636 -14.95 -17.40 3.27
C THR A 636 -16.18 -16.63 3.73
N ILE A 637 -17.30 -16.86 3.04
CA ILE A 637 -18.60 -16.28 3.41
C ILE A 637 -19.05 -16.94 4.72
N ILE A 638 -19.46 -16.12 5.68
CA ILE A 638 -19.98 -16.58 6.97
C ILE A 638 -21.43 -16.11 7.13
N GLU A 639 -22.21 -16.88 7.89
CA GLU A 639 -23.63 -16.64 8.14
C GLU A 639 -23.90 -15.51 9.13
#